data_AF-A0AAU2CZY0-F1
#
_entry.id   AF-A0AAU2CZY0-F1
#
_cell.length_a   1.000
_cell.length_b   1.000
_cell.length_c   1.000
_cell.angle_alpha   90.00
_cell.angle_beta   90.00
_cell.angle_gamma   90.00
#
_symmetry.space_group_name_H-M   'P 1'
#
loop_
_entity.id
_entity.type
_entity.pdbx_description
1 polymer ?
#
loop_
_entity_poly.entity_id
_entity_poly.type
_entity_poly.pdbx_seq_one_letter_code
_entity_poly.pdbx_strand_id
1 'polypeptide(L)'
;MRPTRPSMQELIRQRRRAGFVGRSDERAAFRANFDLPPEDERHRFLFHVHGNAGVGKTFLVRELEQIARERGALTAYVDESAGSVPEAMAAISRQLSGQGARFKELDRLLAAHRERRHEAEAALAALDPEPDGPSAVTATAVRVGLAGLGLLPGAGPFVGAVDAGQLAQGADRLRAGLSARFRNQEDVQIVLSPERVLTPVLLNELAEAADTAPWLVLFLDTYERTGPFLDGWLHDLMATERYGTLPATTMVVTAGQRPFGTARWGGFADFMTELPLGPFTEAEARDLLAGEGVVDEPVVAEVLRLTAGLPVLVSTLARTRPGDPGGVGDPSADAVERFLKWERDPVRRSVALACALPRRLDADVFRVVVDCPDDQLDALYGWLRGLPFVDERGARAQYHDVVRTPMLRLQRSRSPRGWTERHGRLAETFARWRQEAEEGLEPAEFRQEERWRELRLAESYHFLCATPRAALPTALEDFVTSCGHGDDTARRWARLLTEAGEDTDADAVRAWGRDLSEALAEGGIAEALRLLLSRARTDEPWRARAHAARGEALSRDGDNERALQEYDHALDLDPGLVRALRAKAVTLSQVRGDHRSALGLYDRVVALEPDNPWNIILRGEFHRLLRHSEEALRDLSEGIRLDPTSAFARASRGATRERLGRLDAALADFDRALELKPDYAWALGRRARVWRGLGDHTRQLADLDHALTLWPDWGWGHCERGDALRVAGRDTEALAAYDQALAVDPDYASAHASRGASLLNLGRHEEALASLDRALELNPDYPWAREQREAVLEAS
;
A
#
# COMPACT_ATOMS: atom_id res chain seq x y z
N MET A 1 55.87 -21.93 13.18
CA MET A 1 55.17 -22.49 14.35
C MET A 1 53.88 -23.13 13.85
N ARG A 2 53.56 -24.38 14.24
CA ARG A 2 52.25 -24.97 13.90
C ARG A 2 51.16 -24.18 14.65
N PRO A 3 50.03 -23.82 14.02
CA PRO A 3 48.95 -23.14 14.70
C PRO A 3 48.38 -24.09 15.77
N THR A 4 48.42 -23.65 17.02
CA THR A 4 47.80 -24.36 18.15
C THR A 4 46.30 -24.46 17.89
N ARG A 5 45.78 -25.69 17.79
CA ARG A 5 44.34 -25.92 17.68
C ARG A 5 43.65 -25.32 18.92
N PRO A 6 42.60 -24.51 18.76
CA PRO A 6 41.92 -23.88 19.89
C PRO A 6 41.35 -24.95 20.82
N SER A 7 41.44 -24.71 22.13
CA SER A 7 40.86 -25.61 23.13
C SER A 7 39.33 -25.66 23.02
N MET A 8 38.71 -26.74 23.50
CA MET A 8 37.25 -26.84 23.58
C MET A 8 36.66 -25.68 24.39
N GLN A 9 37.32 -25.22 25.45
CA GLN A 9 36.89 -24.07 26.24
C GLN A 9 37.03 -22.74 25.50
N GLU A 10 38.00 -22.61 24.59
CA GLU A 10 38.11 -21.45 23.67
C GLU A 10 37.07 -21.51 22.57
N LEU A 11 36.78 -22.68 22.00
CA LEU A 11 35.68 -22.86 21.03
C LEU A 11 34.32 -22.61 21.67
N ILE A 12 34.10 -23.06 22.91
CA ILE A 12 32.88 -22.77 23.68
C ILE A 12 32.83 -21.29 24.06
N ARG A 13 33.96 -20.66 24.45
CA ARG A 13 34.01 -19.21 24.70
C ARG A 13 33.80 -18.39 23.42
N GLN A 14 34.32 -18.82 22.27
CA GLN A 14 34.06 -18.20 20.97
C GLN A 14 32.59 -18.36 20.59
N ARG A 15 32.01 -19.55 20.72
CA ARG A 15 30.58 -19.79 20.47
C ARG A 15 29.65 -19.04 21.43
N ARG A 16 30.06 -18.83 22.68
CA ARG A 16 29.33 -18.00 23.67
C ARG A 16 29.58 -16.49 23.52
N ARG A 17 30.73 -16.07 23.00
CA ARG A 17 31.06 -14.66 22.70
C ARG A 17 30.51 -14.19 21.35
N ALA A 18 30.34 -15.09 20.40
CA ALA A 18 29.58 -14.90 19.15
C ALA A 18 28.07 -14.83 19.43
N GLY A 19 27.68 -14.14 20.52
CA GLY A 19 26.35 -14.06 21.12
C GLY A 19 25.34 -13.31 20.29
N PHE A 20 25.42 -13.43 18.97
CA PHE A 20 24.40 -12.96 18.07
C PHE A 20 23.56 -14.11 17.56
N VAL A 21 22.35 -14.06 18.06
CA VAL A 21 21.30 -14.95 17.68
C VAL A 21 20.37 -14.15 16.77
N GLY A 22 20.22 -14.62 15.53
CA GLY A 22 19.60 -13.89 14.43
C GLY A 22 20.57 -13.49 13.29
N ARG A 23 20.02 -13.06 12.16
CA ARG A 23 20.72 -12.71 10.90
C ARG A 23 21.69 -13.76 10.37
N SER A 24 21.32 -15.02 10.50
CA SER A 24 22.15 -16.13 10.03
C SER A 24 22.32 -16.07 8.51
N ASP A 25 21.29 -15.64 7.79
CA ASP A 25 21.29 -15.57 6.33
C ASP A 25 22.19 -14.44 5.82
N GLU A 26 22.11 -13.24 6.40
CA GLU A 26 22.96 -12.10 6.04
C GLU A 26 24.44 -12.41 6.31
N ARG A 27 24.75 -13.06 7.45
CA ARG A 27 26.10 -13.51 7.77
C ARG A 27 26.57 -14.62 6.83
N ALA A 28 25.68 -15.55 6.46
CA ALA A 28 26.00 -16.63 5.53
C ALA A 28 26.29 -16.10 4.12
N ALA A 29 25.49 -15.15 3.64
CA ALA A 29 25.69 -14.48 2.35
C ALA A 29 27.06 -13.78 2.30
N PHE A 30 27.38 -12.97 3.31
CA PHE A 30 28.70 -12.32 3.39
C PHE A 30 29.84 -13.34 3.50
N ARG A 31 29.68 -14.39 4.30
CA ARG A 31 30.69 -15.44 4.47
C ARG A 31 30.96 -16.24 3.20
N ALA A 32 29.91 -16.53 2.42
CA ALA A 32 30.01 -17.28 1.17
C ALA A 32 30.75 -16.48 0.09
N ASN A 33 30.68 -15.16 0.13
CA ASN A 33 31.35 -14.30 -0.86
C ASN A 33 32.88 -14.44 -0.85
N PHE A 34 33.49 -14.74 0.30
CA PHE A 34 34.94 -15.02 0.41
C PHE A 34 35.36 -16.32 -0.27
N ASP A 35 34.43 -17.25 -0.53
CA ASP A 35 34.69 -18.51 -1.21
C ASP A 35 34.52 -18.38 -2.74
N LEU A 36 34.08 -17.22 -3.23
CA LEU A 36 33.95 -16.90 -4.65
C LEU A 36 35.15 -16.07 -5.12
N PRO A 37 35.86 -16.48 -6.18
CA PRO A 37 36.93 -15.65 -6.75
C PRO A 37 36.33 -14.34 -7.32
N PRO A 38 37.05 -13.21 -7.28
CA PRO A 38 36.54 -11.92 -7.75
C PRO A 38 36.06 -11.91 -9.21
N GLU A 39 36.55 -12.83 -10.04
CA GLU A 39 36.16 -12.99 -11.44
C GLU A 39 34.82 -13.71 -11.62
N ASP A 40 34.27 -14.34 -10.57
CA ASP A 40 32.95 -14.97 -10.61
C ASP A 40 31.87 -13.88 -10.62
N GLU A 41 30.93 -13.95 -11.57
CA GLU A 41 29.80 -12.99 -11.68
C GLU A 41 28.91 -12.96 -10.44
N ARG A 42 28.99 -13.99 -9.58
CA ARG A 42 28.28 -14.06 -8.29
C ARG A 42 29.03 -13.37 -7.16
N HIS A 43 30.29 -12.98 -7.35
CA HIS A 43 31.04 -12.21 -6.36
C HIS A 43 30.40 -10.83 -6.20
N ARG A 44 30.40 -10.32 -4.97
CA ARG A 44 29.79 -9.04 -4.61
C ARG A 44 30.85 -8.15 -3.97
N PHE A 45 31.02 -6.95 -4.53
CA PHE A 45 32.03 -5.99 -4.09
C PHE A 45 31.48 -5.02 -3.05
N LEU A 46 30.16 -4.84 -3.00
CA LEU A 46 29.48 -3.93 -2.07
C LEU A 46 28.38 -4.67 -1.29
N PHE A 47 28.39 -4.54 0.03
CA PHE A 47 27.27 -4.97 0.89
C PHE A 47 26.67 -3.73 1.55
N HIS A 48 25.37 -3.50 1.33
CA HIS A 48 24.67 -2.37 1.92
C HIS A 48 23.68 -2.84 2.98
N VAL A 49 24.04 -2.69 4.24
CA VAL A 49 23.16 -2.94 5.38
C VAL A 49 22.28 -1.71 5.59
N HIS A 50 20.96 -1.87 5.51
CA HIS A 50 20.06 -0.74 5.77
C HIS A 50 18.82 -1.14 6.56
N GLY A 51 18.24 -0.19 7.28
CA GLY A 51 17.06 -0.42 8.10
C GLY A 51 16.95 0.58 9.25
N ASN A 52 15.84 0.56 9.98
CA ASN A 52 15.54 1.55 11.01
C ASN A 52 16.52 1.56 12.19
N ALA A 53 16.46 2.61 13.02
CA ALA A 53 17.23 2.63 14.26
C ALA A 53 16.83 1.44 15.16
N GLY A 54 17.81 0.82 15.82
CA GLY A 54 17.57 -0.28 16.75
C GLY A 54 17.44 -1.69 16.14
N VAL A 55 17.39 -1.84 14.81
CA VAL A 55 17.30 -3.13 14.10
C VAL A 55 18.58 -3.99 14.12
N GLY A 56 19.62 -3.54 14.84
CA GLY A 56 20.86 -4.31 15.01
C GLY A 56 21.95 -4.09 13.94
N LYS A 57 21.86 -3.04 13.11
CA LYS A 57 22.85 -2.73 12.04
C LYS A 57 24.29 -2.74 12.53
N THR A 58 24.66 -1.84 13.43
CA THR A 58 26.03 -1.72 13.98
C THR A 58 26.54 -3.04 14.54
N PHE A 59 25.65 -3.82 15.17
CA PHE A 59 26.02 -5.13 15.68
C PHE A 59 26.33 -6.11 14.54
N LEU A 60 25.46 -6.21 13.52
CA LEU A 60 25.71 -7.04 12.34
C LEU A 60 27.01 -6.65 11.65
N VAL A 61 27.26 -5.35 11.43
CA VAL A 61 28.49 -4.85 10.80
C VAL A 61 29.73 -5.28 11.58
N ARG A 62 29.71 -5.25 12.91
CA ARG A 62 30.81 -5.76 13.76
C ARG A 62 31.02 -7.27 13.63
N GLU A 63 29.95 -8.04 13.47
CA GLU A 63 30.06 -9.48 13.18
C GLU A 63 30.61 -9.73 11.77
N LEU A 64 30.21 -8.95 10.78
CA LEU A 64 30.78 -9.02 9.42
C LEU A 64 32.27 -8.68 9.44
N GLU A 65 32.68 -7.68 10.23
CA GLU A 65 34.10 -7.35 10.48
C GLU A 65 34.86 -8.55 11.08
N GLN A 66 34.26 -9.22 12.07
CA GLN A 66 34.86 -10.41 12.67
C GLN A 66 34.95 -11.57 11.69
N ILE A 67 33.92 -11.83 10.87
CA ILE A 67 33.93 -12.84 9.81
C ILE A 67 35.05 -12.54 8.80
N ALA A 68 35.22 -11.28 8.40
CA ALA A 68 36.28 -10.87 7.49
C ALA A 68 37.67 -11.17 8.07
N ARG A 69 37.90 -10.85 9.35
CA ARG A 69 39.16 -11.16 10.06
C ARG A 69 39.41 -12.67 10.17
N GLU A 70 38.37 -13.46 10.41
CA GLU A 70 38.48 -14.94 10.44
C GLU A 70 38.84 -15.53 9.07
N ARG A 71 38.45 -14.85 7.99
CA ARG A 71 38.86 -15.17 6.61
C ARG A 71 40.23 -14.60 6.24
N GLY A 72 40.94 -13.98 7.19
CA GLY A 72 42.29 -13.44 6.99
C GLY A 72 42.31 -12.06 6.32
N ALA A 73 41.19 -11.36 6.25
CA ALA A 73 41.14 -10.03 5.65
C ALA A 73 41.78 -8.96 6.54
N LEU A 74 42.38 -7.95 5.91
CA LEU A 74 42.66 -6.67 6.56
C LEU A 74 41.37 -5.85 6.61
N THR A 75 41.00 -5.33 7.79
CA THR A 75 39.72 -4.62 7.96
C THR A 75 39.91 -3.18 8.44
N ALA A 76 39.15 -2.23 7.89
CA ALA A 76 39.09 -0.87 8.42
C ALA A 76 37.63 -0.45 8.66
N TYR A 77 37.38 0.21 9.80
CA TYR A 77 36.04 0.63 10.22
C TYR A 77 35.96 2.16 10.36
N VAL A 78 35.10 2.79 9.58
CA VAL A 78 34.82 4.23 9.61
C VAL A 78 33.39 4.43 10.11
N ASP A 79 33.22 5.28 11.12
CA ASP A 79 31.93 5.64 11.71
C ASP A 79 31.73 7.16 11.67
N GLU A 80 30.74 7.67 12.41
CA GLU A 80 30.44 9.10 12.48
C GLU A 80 31.54 9.98 13.10
N SER A 81 32.64 9.39 13.58
CA SER A 81 33.81 10.16 14.03
C SER A 81 34.57 10.81 12.87
N ALA A 82 34.39 10.34 11.64
CA ALA A 82 34.89 11.00 10.44
C ALA A 82 33.89 12.06 9.96
N GLY A 83 34.33 13.31 9.86
CA GLY A 83 33.54 14.44 9.34
C GLY A 83 33.82 14.78 7.87
N SER A 84 34.79 14.10 7.24
CA SER A 84 35.20 14.35 5.85
C SER A 84 35.87 13.13 5.21
N VAL A 85 36.02 13.15 3.88
CA VAL A 85 36.73 12.09 3.13
C VAL A 85 38.19 11.91 3.64
N PRO A 86 39.02 12.95 3.84
CA PRO A 86 40.38 12.77 4.38
C PRO A 86 40.41 12.18 5.79
N GLU A 87 39.43 12.48 6.63
CA GLU A 87 39.33 11.87 7.97
C GLU A 87 38.96 10.39 7.90
N ALA A 88 38.10 10.00 6.96
CA ALA A 88 37.81 8.59 6.67
C ALA A 88 39.08 7.86 6.19
N MET A 89 39.84 8.44 5.27
CA MET A 89 41.14 7.89 4.82
C MET A 89 42.13 7.75 5.98
N ALA A 90 42.18 8.73 6.87
CA ALA A 90 43.02 8.69 8.06
C ALA A 90 42.58 7.62 9.09
N ALA A 91 41.30 7.29 9.15
CA ALA A 91 40.81 6.17 9.95
C ALA A 91 41.21 4.83 9.32
N ILE A 92 41.08 4.72 7.99
CA ILE A 92 41.47 3.53 7.21
C ILE A 92 42.98 3.26 7.37
N SER A 93 43.83 4.22 7.01
CA SER A 93 45.29 4.12 7.11
C SER A 93 45.74 3.64 8.49
N ARG A 94 45.24 4.30 9.55
CA ARG A 94 45.61 4.00 10.93
C ARG A 94 45.25 2.58 11.35
N GLN A 95 44.07 2.11 10.97
CA GLN A 95 43.59 0.78 11.36
C GLN A 95 44.30 -0.34 10.58
N LEU A 96 44.54 -0.15 9.28
CA LEU A 96 45.27 -1.11 8.46
C LEU A 96 46.75 -1.14 8.84
N SER A 97 47.36 0.01 9.15
CA SER A 97 48.74 0.07 9.68
C SER A 97 48.87 -0.67 11.01
N GLY A 98 47.86 -0.58 11.88
CA GLY A 98 47.78 -1.37 13.12
C GLY A 98 47.74 -2.89 12.88
N GLN A 99 47.42 -3.33 11.67
CA GLN A 99 47.40 -4.74 11.24
C GLN A 99 48.65 -5.13 10.42
N GLY A 100 49.63 -4.24 10.29
CA GLY A 100 50.92 -4.51 9.65
C GLY A 100 51.07 -4.00 8.21
N ALA A 101 50.04 -3.39 7.63
CA ALA A 101 50.15 -2.71 6.34
C ALA A 101 50.94 -1.39 6.47
N ARG A 102 51.43 -0.83 5.35
CA ARG A 102 52.25 0.39 5.35
C ARG A 102 51.55 1.49 4.56
N PHE A 103 51.22 2.59 5.24
CA PHE A 103 50.56 3.76 4.64
C PHE A 103 51.41 5.04 4.81
N LYS A 104 52.71 4.93 4.53
CA LYS A 104 53.68 5.97 4.91
C LYS A 104 53.46 7.26 4.12
N GLU A 105 53.17 7.14 2.83
CA GLU A 105 53.00 8.30 1.97
C GLU A 105 51.63 8.95 2.18
N LEU A 106 50.58 8.15 2.35
CA LEU A 106 49.26 8.67 2.72
C LEU A 106 49.29 9.39 4.07
N ASP A 107 49.92 8.83 5.10
CA ASP A 107 50.01 9.47 6.42
C ASP A 107 50.78 10.79 6.37
N ARG A 108 51.84 10.87 5.55
CA ARG A 108 52.60 12.11 5.31
C ARG A 108 51.70 13.18 4.68
N LEU A 109 50.96 12.82 3.64
CA LEU A 109 50.08 13.76 2.93
C LEU A 109 48.85 14.14 3.77
N LEU A 110 48.30 13.24 4.58
CA LEU A 110 47.23 13.54 5.53
C LEU A 110 47.70 14.49 6.63
N ALA A 111 48.93 14.35 7.13
CA ALA A 111 49.52 15.30 8.06
C ALA A 111 49.69 16.69 7.42
N ALA A 112 50.23 16.73 6.19
CA ALA A 112 50.35 17.96 5.42
C ALA A 112 48.97 18.60 5.16
N HIS A 113 47.97 17.82 4.78
CA HIS A 113 46.59 18.30 4.61
C HIS A 113 46.06 18.95 5.88
N ARG A 114 46.21 18.32 7.05
CA ARG A 114 45.74 18.88 8.33
C ARG A 114 46.46 20.20 8.67
N GLU A 115 47.77 20.25 8.46
CA GLU A 115 48.57 21.45 8.67
C GLU A 115 48.12 22.58 7.73
N ARG A 116 48.02 22.32 6.42
CA ARG A 116 47.57 23.30 5.41
C ARG A 116 46.12 23.74 5.62
N ARG A 117 45.24 22.83 6.03
CA ARG A 117 43.85 23.15 6.38
C ARG A 117 43.80 24.06 7.60
N HIS A 118 44.61 23.81 8.62
CA HIS A 118 44.69 24.68 9.79
C HIS A 118 45.29 26.05 9.45
N GLU A 119 46.33 26.10 8.62
CA GLU A 119 46.89 27.34 8.09
C GLU A 119 45.84 28.12 7.30
N ALA A 120 45.05 27.45 6.45
CA ALA A 120 43.95 28.02 5.68
C ALA A 120 42.79 28.53 6.55
N GLU A 121 42.39 27.78 7.57
CA GLU A 121 41.37 28.19 8.54
C GLU A 121 41.83 29.39 9.36
N ALA A 122 43.07 29.39 9.87
CA ALA A 122 43.64 30.53 10.60
C ALA A 122 43.77 31.77 9.68
N ALA A 123 44.12 31.54 8.42
CA ALA A 123 44.16 32.52 7.36
C ALA A 123 42.81 33.18 7.05
N LEU A 124 41.72 32.41 7.15
CA LEU A 124 40.34 32.84 6.94
C LEU A 124 39.73 33.48 8.19
N ALA A 125 40.08 32.99 9.39
CA ALA A 125 39.72 33.62 10.66
C ALA A 125 40.35 35.02 10.81
N ALA A 126 41.54 35.22 10.23
CA ALA A 126 42.19 36.53 10.15
C ALA A 126 41.55 37.50 9.11
N LEU A 127 40.56 37.04 8.32
CA LEU A 127 39.80 37.86 7.37
C LEU A 127 38.48 38.38 7.95
N ASP A 128 38.27 38.33 9.26
CA ASP A 128 37.16 39.04 9.91
C ASP A 128 37.27 40.54 9.59
N PRO A 129 36.23 41.18 9.01
CA PRO A 129 36.26 42.62 8.78
C PRO A 129 36.14 43.34 10.12
N GLU A 130 36.88 44.44 10.27
CA GLU A 130 36.64 45.40 11.34
C GLU A 130 35.15 45.81 11.41
N PRO A 131 34.64 46.24 12.58
CA PRO A 131 33.20 46.37 12.83
C PRO A 131 32.46 47.41 11.93
N ASP A 132 33.18 48.25 11.19
CA ASP A 132 32.62 49.37 10.42
C ASP A 132 33.04 49.34 8.93
N GLY A 133 32.41 48.46 8.13
CA GLY A 133 32.50 48.46 6.67
C GLY A 133 31.39 47.66 6.00
N PRO A 134 30.92 48.03 4.79
CA PRO A 134 29.69 47.46 4.23
C PRO A 134 29.93 46.03 3.72
N SER A 135 29.40 45.03 4.43
CA SER A 135 28.46 44.01 3.91
C SER A 135 28.46 42.73 4.78
N ALA A 136 27.45 42.59 5.65
CA ALA A 136 27.11 41.34 6.33
C ALA A 136 26.83 40.17 5.34
N VAL A 137 26.52 40.50 4.08
CA VAL A 137 26.33 39.55 2.97
C VAL A 137 27.64 38.85 2.58
N THR A 138 28.81 39.50 2.73
CA THR A 138 30.10 38.98 2.25
C THR A 138 30.74 37.99 3.23
N ALA A 139 30.67 38.26 4.54
CA ALA A 139 31.14 37.33 5.57
C ALA A 139 30.27 36.06 5.66
N THR A 140 28.96 36.21 5.47
CA THR A 140 28.00 35.10 5.44
C THR A 140 28.20 34.21 4.20
N ALA A 141 28.40 34.79 3.01
CA ALA A 141 28.68 34.03 1.79
C ALA A 141 29.99 33.23 1.87
N VAL A 142 31.04 33.76 2.50
CA VAL A 142 32.30 33.03 2.72
C VAL A 142 32.09 31.87 3.69
N ARG A 143 31.38 32.07 4.80
CA ARG A 143 31.08 30.98 5.76
C ARG A 143 30.19 29.88 5.16
N VAL A 144 29.22 30.25 4.34
CA VAL A 144 28.34 29.31 3.63
C VAL A 144 29.11 28.52 2.57
N GLY A 145 29.98 29.18 1.80
CA GLY A 145 30.91 28.51 0.86
C GLY A 145 31.87 27.55 1.55
N LEU A 146 32.40 27.92 2.72
CA LEU A 146 33.29 27.08 3.52
C LEU A 146 32.59 25.89 4.17
N ALA A 147 31.33 26.07 4.63
CA ALA A 147 30.50 24.98 5.14
C ALA A 147 30.19 23.95 4.04
N GLY A 148 29.87 24.42 2.82
CA GLY A 148 29.65 23.56 1.66
C GLY A 148 30.90 22.79 1.20
N LEU A 149 32.10 23.24 1.57
CA LEU A 149 33.39 22.59 1.29
C LEU A 149 33.93 21.78 2.49
N GLY A 150 33.22 21.71 3.62
CA GLY A 150 33.64 20.96 4.81
C GLY A 150 34.86 21.54 5.55
N LEU A 151 35.14 22.84 5.38
CA LEU A 151 36.31 23.52 5.95
C LEU A 151 36.03 24.24 7.28
N LEU A 152 34.87 24.02 7.90
CA LEU A 152 34.52 24.57 9.22
C LEU A 152 34.51 23.47 10.29
N PRO A 153 35.22 23.64 11.42
CA PRO A 153 35.21 22.66 12.50
C PRO A 153 33.79 22.46 13.08
N GLY A 154 33.30 21.22 13.06
CA GLY A 154 32.01 20.85 13.68
C GLY A 154 30.75 21.24 12.90
N ALA A 155 30.87 21.93 11.78
CA ALA A 155 29.79 22.13 10.83
C ALA A 155 29.95 21.10 9.71
N GLY A 156 29.17 20.02 9.75
CA GLY A 156 29.09 19.09 8.62
C GLY A 156 28.54 19.79 7.37
N PRO A 157 28.45 19.10 6.21
CA PRO A 157 27.94 19.66 4.94
C PRO A 157 26.45 20.08 4.97
N PHE A 158 25.85 20.22 6.15
CA PHE A 158 24.45 20.57 6.37
C PHE A 158 24.29 22.08 6.53
N VAL A 159 24.24 22.79 5.41
CA VAL A 159 23.60 24.12 5.35
C VAL A 159 22.61 24.06 4.19
N GLY A 160 21.33 24.32 4.49
CA GLY A 160 20.22 24.19 3.55
C GLY A 160 20.39 25.02 2.27
N ALA A 161 19.66 24.61 1.22
CA ALA A 161 19.56 25.18 -0.13
C ALA A 161 20.35 26.49 -0.36
N VAL A 162 21.64 26.36 -0.64
CA VAL A 162 22.52 27.47 -1.03
C VAL A 162 22.50 27.61 -2.55
N ASP A 163 22.43 28.85 -3.04
CA ASP A 163 22.55 29.16 -4.47
C ASP A 163 23.91 28.70 -5.05
N ALA A 164 23.88 27.98 -6.17
CA ALA A 164 25.08 27.42 -6.81
C ALA A 164 26.06 28.50 -7.30
N GLY A 165 25.56 29.69 -7.68
CA GLY A 165 26.38 30.82 -8.07
C GLY A 165 27.14 31.43 -6.89
N GLN A 166 26.53 31.50 -5.71
CA GLN A 166 27.20 31.94 -4.48
C GLN A 166 28.28 30.96 -4.01
N LEU A 167 28.03 29.65 -4.12
CA LEU A 167 29.04 28.61 -3.83
C LEU A 167 30.26 28.72 -4.76
N ALA A 168 30.04 28.90 -6.07
CA ALA A 168 31.11 29.04 -7.05
C ALA A 168 31.99 30.28 -6.79
N GLN A 169 31.37 31.43 -6.50
CA GLN A 169 32.09 32.66 -6.17
C GLN A 169 32.87 32.54 -4.85
N GLY A 170 32.31 31.87 -3.84
CA GLY A 170 33.00 31.56 -2.60
C GLY A 170 34.23 30.67 -2.82
N ALA A 171 34.10 29.63 -3.65
CA ALA A 171 35.19 28.71 -3.99
C ALA A 171 36.32 29.39 -4.79
N ASP A 172 35.99 30.28 -5.73
CA ASP A 172 37.00 31.02 -6.52
C ASP A 172 37.80 32.00 -5.67
N ARG A 173 37.14 32.71 -4.73
CA ARG A 173 37.82 33.61 -3.79
C ARG A 173 38.70 32.86 -2.80
N LEU A 174 38.22 31.73 -2.29
CA LEU A 174 39.02 30.85 -1.45
C LEU A 174 40.27 30.37 -2.20
N ARG A 175 40.12 29.94 -3.47
CA ARG A 175 41.23 29.51 -4.32
C ARG A 175 42.26 30.62 -4.54
N ALA A 176 41.81 31.86 -4.77
CA ALA A 176 42.70 33.01 -4.91
C ALA A 176 43.46 33.32 -3.60
N GLY A 177 42.76 33.28 -2.46
CA GLY A 177 43.35 33.53 -1.14
C GLY A 177 44.38 32.48 -0.72
N LEU A 178 44.14 31.20 -1.04
CA LEU A 178 45.09 30.11 -0.78
C LEU A 178 46.29 30.18 -1.73
N SER A 179 46.09 30.51 -3.01
CA SER A 179 47.17 30.67 -4.00
C SER A 179 48.14 31.81 -3.65
N ALA A 180 47.69 32.82 -2.88
CA ALA A 180 48.55 33.90 -2.42
C ALA A 180 49.42 33.51 -1.20
N ARG A 181 49.01 32.49 -0.44
CA ARG A 181 49.70 32.04 0.79
C ARG A 181 50.57 30.81 0.56
N PHE A 182 50.10 29.86 -0.23
CA PHE A 182 50.86 28.67 -0.56
C PHE A 182 51.70 28.90 -1.81
N ARG A 183 52.99 28.51 -1.75
CA ARG A 183 53.94 28.70 -2.85
C ARG A 183 53.74 27.69 -3.98
N ASN A 184 53.10 26.55 -3.69
CA ASN A 184 52.95 25.43 -4.61
C ASN A 184 51.47 25.16 -4.91
N GLN A 185 51.17 24.84 -6.17
CA GLN A 185 49.82 24.52 -6.61
C GLN A 185 49.27 23.23 -5.96
N GLU A 186 50.16 22.29 -5.60
CA GLU A 186 49.81 21.06 -4.87
C GLU A 186 49.29 21.35 -3.45
N ASP A 187 49.87 22.32 -2.73
CA ASP A 187 49.41 22.75 -1.39
C ASP A 187 48.02 23.42 -1.46
N VAL A 188 47.69 24.07 -2.58
CA VAL A 188 46.34 24.62 -2.81
C VAL A 188 45.34 23.51 -3.10
N GLN A 189 45.73 22.53 -3.93
CA GLN A 189 44.86 21.40 -4.27
C GLN A 189 44.59 20.48 -3.07
N ILE A 190 45.59 20.23 -2.22
CA ILE A 190 45.42 19.38 -1.03
C ILE A 190 44.43 20.00 -0.04
N VAL A 191 44.17 21.31 -0.07
CA VAL A 191 43.15 21.95 0.79
C VAL A 191 41.79 21.99 0.10
N LEU A 192 41.73 22.32 -1.20
CA LEU A 192 40.47 22.55 -1.92
C LEU A 192 39.80 21.29 -2.48
N SER A 193 40.60 20.29 -2.83
CA SER A 193 40.13 19.03 -3.40
C SER A 193 41.03 17.90 -2.90
N PRO A 194 41.13 17.70 -1.57
CA PRO A 194 42.03 16.74 -0.96
C PRO A 194 41.84 15.33 -1.53
N GLU A 195 40.62 14.94 -1.88
CA GLU A 195 40.30 13.66 -2.49
C GLU A 195 41.05 13.42 -3.81
N ARG A 196 41.34 14.45 -4.61
CA ARG A 196 42.09 14.30 -5.87
C ARG A 196 43.56 13.97 -5.65
N VAL A 197 44.13 14.40 -4.53
CA VAL A 197 45.55 14.20 -4.20
C VAL A 197 45.72 12.94 -3.34
N LEU A 198 44.86 12.74 -2.35
CA LEU A 198 44.99 11.68 -1.35
C LEU A 198 44.45 10.33 -1.85
N THR A 199 43.38 10.31 -2.64
CA THR A 199 42.76 9.05 -3.08
C THR A 199 43.69 8.20 -3.94
N PRO A 200 44.43 8.73 -4.93
CA PRO A 200 45.36 7.91 -5.72
C PRO A 200 46.45 7.24 -4.87
N VAL A 201 46.97 7.95 -3.86
CA VAL A 201 47.97 7.42 -2.94
C VAL A 201 47.38 6.34 -2.05
N LEU A 202 46.16 6.56 -1.53
CA LEU A 202 45.42 5.54 -0.78
C LEU A 202 45.24 4.27 -1.63
N LEU A 203 44.81 4.39 -2.89
CA LEU A 203 44.57 3.22 -3.75
C LEU A 203 45.86 2.44 -4.03
N ASN A 204 46.97 3.13 -4.25
CA ASN A 204 48.27 2.47 -4.41
C ASN A 204 48.69 1.71 -3.14
N GLU A 205 48.61 2.35 -1.96
CA GLU A 205 49.01 1.70 -0.70
C GLU A 205 47.99 0.62 -0.26
N LEU A 206 46.71 0.71 -0.66
CA LEU A 206 45.74 -0.38 -0.51
C LEU A 206 46.08 -1.58 -1.40
N ALA A 207 46.57 -1.35 -2.62
CA ALA A 207 47.06 -2.42 -3.49
C ALA A 207 48.28 -3.12 -2.90
N GLU A 208 49.24 -2.37 -2.37
CA GLU A 208 50.38 -2.94 -1.64
C GLU A 208 49.93 -3.72 -0.39
N ALA A 209 48.90 -3.23 0.32
CA ALA A 209 48.34 -3.95 1.46
C ALA A 209 47.65 -5.26 1.04
N ALA A 210 46.98 -5.28 -0.11
CA ALA A 210 46.32 -6.46 -0.67
C ALA A 210 47.33 -7.57 -1.07
N ASP A 211 48.60 -7.26 -1.32
CA ASP A 211 49.64 -8.28 -1.52
C ASP A 211 49.99 -9.05 -0.23
N THR A 212 49.63 -8.50 0.94
CA THR A 212 49.98 -9.06 2.25
C THR A 212 48.85 -9.83 2.91
N ALA A 213 47.63 -9.77 2.35
CA ALA A 213 46.45 -10.45 2.88
C ALA A 213 45.51 -10.88 1.74
N PRO A 214 44.81 -12.02 1.88
CA PRO A 214 43.95 -12.53 0.81
C PRO A 214 42.77 -11.60 0.48
N TRP A 215 42.35 -10.75 1.42
CA TRP A 215 41.18 -9.88 1.28
C TRP A 215 41.40 -8.55 2.01
N LEU A 216 40.73 -7.51 1.52
CA LEU A 216 40.61 -6.21 2.19
C LEU A 216 39.14 -5.87 2.35
N VAL A 217 38.71 -5.43 3.54
CA VAL A 217 37.31 -5.05 3.78
C VAL A 217 37.20 -3.69 4.46
N LEU A 218 36.49 -2.77 3.82
CA LEU A 218 36.21 -1.43 4.33
C LEU A 218 34.78 -1.34 4.85
N PHE A 219 34.61 -1.04 6.13
CA PHE A 219 33.31 -0.86 6.79
C PHE A 219 33.03 0.64 6.97
N LEU A 220 31.89 1.11 6.45
CA LEU A 220 31.41 2.50 6.54
C LEU A 220 30.04 2.51 7.25
N ASP A 221 30.05 2.74 8.56
CA ASP A 221 28.85 2.75 9.40
C ASP A 221 28.26 4.16 9.56
N THR A 222 27.03 4.23 10.06
CA THR A 222 26.27 5.48 10.26
C THR A 222 26.15 6.28 8.94
N TYR A 223 25.87 5.58 7.84
CA TYR A 223 25.87 6.12 6.48
C TYR A 223 24.81 7.19 6.24
N GLU A 224 23.76 7.25 7.06
CA GLU A 224 22.83 8.39 7.06
C GLU A 224 23.49 9.72 7.43
N ARG A 225 24.65 9.71 8.10
CA ARG A 225 25.43 10.90 8.47
C ARG A 225 26.69 11.07 7.64
N THR A 226 27.38 9.97 7.31
CA THR A 226 28.63 10.01 6.54
C THR A 226 28.39 10.00 5.02
N GLY A 227 27.28 9.42 4.57
CA GLY A 227 26.85 9.36 3.16
C GLY A 227 26.84 10.70 2.43
N PRO A 228 26.34 11.82 2.99
CA PRO A 228 26.36 13.12 2.30
C PRO A 228 27.72 13.55 1.73
N PHE A 229 28.84 13.16 2.36
CA PHE A 229 30.18 13.43 1.83
C PHE A 229 30.93 12.17 1.33
N LEU A 230 30.55 10.96 1.78
CA LEU A 230 31.17 9.71 1.32
C LEU A 230 30.52 9.10 0.07
N ASP A 231 29.23 9.35 -0.19
CA ASP A 231 28.46 8.65 -1.25
C ASP A 231 29.01 8.91 -2.65
N GLY A 232 29.31 10.17 -2.97
CA GLY A 232 29.94 10.51 -4.24
C GLY A 232 31.36 9.97 -4.38
N TRP A 233 32.16 10.06 -3.31
CA TRP A 233 33.55 9.58 -3.32
C TRP A 233 33.62 8.05 -3.43
N LEU A 234 32.78 7.33 -2.69
CA LEU A 234 32.71 5.88 -2.72
C LEU A 234 32.23 5.37 -4.09
N HIS A 235 31.22 6.02 -4.66
CA HIS A 235 30.79 5.69 -6.01
C HIS A 235 31.92 5.89 -7.03
N ASP A 236 32.63 7.02 -6.98
CA ASP A 236 33.77 7.27 -7.88
C ASP A 236 34.86 6.19 -7.70
N LEU A 237 35.12 5.73 -6.48
CA LEU A 237 36.09 4.67 -6.19
C LEU A 237 35.70 3.31 -6.78
N MET A 238 34.41 2.96 -6.77
CA MET A 238 33.93 1.63 -7.16
C MET A 238 33.48 1.53 -8.61
N ALA A 239 33.00 2.63 -9.19
CA ALA A 239 32.39 2.65 -10.53
C ALA A 239 33.26 3.33 -11.59
N THR A 240 34.38 3.96 -11.22
CA THR A 240 35.23 4.71 -12.16
C THR A 240 36.71 4.49 -11.90
N GLU A 241 37.55 4.76 -12.89
CA GLU A 241 39.02 4.76 -12.75
C GLU A 241 39.58 6.17 -12.45
N ARG A 242 38.71 7.11 -12.03
CA ARG A 242 39.04 8.53 -11.89
C ARG A 242 40.26 8.80 -11.00
N TYR A 243 40.42 8.01 -9.94
CA TYR A 243 41.50 8.15 -8.96
C TYR A 243 42.53 7.03 -9.04
N GLY A 244 42.33 6.04 -9.93
CA GLY A 244 43.02 4.75 -9.91
C GLY A 244 42.05 3.59 -9.70
N THR A 245 42.59 2.39 -9.51
CA THR A 245 41.82 1.14 -9.40
C THR A 245 41.89 0.56 -7.99
N LEU A 246 40.76 0.09 -7.46
CA LEU A 246 40.74 -0.75 -6.26
C LEU A 246 41.21 -2.18 -6.58
N PRO A 247 41.93 -2.85 -5.66
CA PRO A 247 42.22 -4.28 -5.80
C PRO A 247 40.94 -5.10 -5.87
N ALA A 248 40.87 -6.09 -6.77
CA ALA A 248 39.69 -6.96 -6.93
C ALA A 248 39.34 -7.78 -5.67
N THR A 249 40.28 -7.91 -4.72
CA THR A 249 40.07 -8.54 -3.41
C THR A 249 39.56 -7.57 -2.34
N THR A 250 39.08 -6.39 -2.75
CA THR A 250 38.51 -5.38 -1.85
C THR A 250 36.98 -5.49 -1.82
N MET A 251 36.42 -5.63 -0.64
CA MET A 251 34.98 -5.51 -0.39
C MET A 251 34.68 -4.25 0.43
N VAL A 252 33.54 -3.63 0.15
CA VAL A 252 33.01 -2.50 0.93
C VAL A 252 31.71 -2.92 1.60
N VAL A 253 31.57 -2.61 2.88
CA VAL A 253 30.34 -2.79 3.64
C VAL A 253 29.87 -1.43 4.12
N THR A 254 28.70 -0.98 3.69
CA THR A 254 28.09 0.26 4.17
C THR A 254 26.90 -0.06 5.07
N ALA A 255 26.65 0.77 6.09
CA ALA A 255 25.51 0.59 6.98
C ALA A 255 24.77 1.90 7.26
N GLY A 256 23.51 2.00 6.83
CA GLY A 256 22.70 3.22 6.91
C GLY A 256 21.24 2.97 7.26
N GLN A 257 20.40 4.01 7.27
CA GLN A 257 18.96 3.84 7.50
C GLN A 257 18.15 3.60 6.23
N ARG A 258 18.62 4.12 5.11
CA ARG A 258 17.94 4.10 3.82
C ARG A 258 18.72 3.27 2.81
N PRO A 259 18.04 2.67 1.81
CA PRO A 259 18.72 2.07 0.66
C PRO A 259 19.48 3.14 -0.12
N PHE A 260 20.40 2.70 -0.98
CA PHE A 260 21.10 3.62 -1.87
C PHE A 260 20.15 4.27 -2.89
N GLY A 261 20.44 5.53 -3.24
CA GLY A 261 19.66 6.24 -4.24
C GLY A 261 19.85 5.63 -5.64
N THR A 262 18.74 5.27 -6.29
CA THR A 262 18.75 4.65 -7.64
C THR A 262 19.37 5.54 -8.71
N ALA A 263 19.33 6.86 -8.54
CA ALA A 263 19.93 7.82 -9.47
C ALA A 263 21.46 7.69 -9.58
N ARG A 264 22.15 7.30 -8.50
CA ARG A 264 23.61 7.13 -8.48
C ARG A 264 24.00 5.65 -8.57
N TRP A 265 23.33 4.79 -7.82
CA TRP A 265 23.72 3.39 -7.63
C TRP A 265 22.92 2.39 -8.48
N GLY A 266 21.94 2.83 -9.27
CA GLY A 266 21.04 1.94 -10.01
C GLY A 266 21.73 0.98 -10.99
N GLY A 267 22.90 1.35 -11.54
CA GLY A 267 23.69 0.50 -12.42
C GLY A 267 24.60 -0.51 -11.69
N PHE A 268 24.64 -0.48 -10.35
CA PHE A 268 25.57 -1.29 -9.54
C PHE A 268 24.93 -2.51 -8.88
N ALA A 269 23.65 -2.78 -9.17
CA ALA A 269 22.85 -3.81 -8.51
C ALA A 269 23.47 -5.22 -8.62
N ASP A 270 24.07 -5.57 -9.75
CA ASP A 270 24.68 -6.90 -9.98
C ASP A 270 25.96 -7.12 -9.15
N PHE A 271 26.60 -6.04 -8.71
CA PHE A 271 27.85 -6.04 -7.93
C PHE A 271 27.62 -5.79 -6.44
N MET A 272 26.37 -5.55 -6.05
CA MET A 272 25.95 -5.20 -4.71
C MET A 272 25.03 -6.27 -4.10
N THR A 273 25.12 -6.44 -2.79
CA THR A 273 24.10 -7.13 -1.98
C THR A 273 23.46 -6.14 -1.03
N GLU A 274 22.17 -5.89 -1.21
CA GLU A 274 21.39 -5.17 -0.21
C GLU A 274 20.98 -6.12 0.92
N LEU A 275 21.20 -5.68 2.16
CA LEU A 275 20.86 -6.39 3.39
C LEU A 275 19.84 -5.56 4.18
N PRO A 276 18.54 -5.60 3.78
CA PRO A 276 17.48 -4.89 4.48
C PRO A 276 17.18 -5.53 5.84
N LEU A 277 17.33 -4.78 6.92
CA LEU A 277 17.09 -5.24 8.28
C LEU A 277 15.77 -4.68 8.83
N GLY A 278 14.80 -5.57 9.07
CA GLY A 278 13.61 -5.31 9.89
C GLY A 278 13.83 -5.56 11.38
N PRO A 279 12.80 -5.56 12.23
CA PRO A 279 12.86 -6.21 13.55
C PRO A 279 13.28 -7.69 13.44
N PHE A 280 13.73 -8.29 14.53
CA PHE A 280 13.89 -9.74 14.56
C PHE A 280 12.57 -10.44 14.35
N THR A 281 12.62 -11.57 13.65
CA THR A 281 11.54 -12.54 13.67
C THR A 281 11.35 -13.07 15.09
N GLU A 282 10.18 -13.62 15.38
CA GLU A 282 9.89 -14.21 16.68
C GLU A 282 10.89 -15.31 17.05
N ALA A 283 11.31 -16.12 16.07
CA ALA A 283 12.33 -17.14 16.25
C ALA A 283 13.69 -16.54 16.65
N GLU A 284 14.18 -15.54 15.91
CA GLU A 284 15.46 -14.88 16.21
C GLU A 284 15.46 -14.20 17.59
N ALA A 285 14.35 -13.54 17.94
CA ALA A 285 14.21 -12.88 19.23
C ALA A 285 14.14 -13.89 20.39
N ARG A 286 13.41 -15.01 20.21
CA ARG A 286 13.39 -16.13 21.18
C ARG A 286 14.76 -16.74 21.36
N ASP A 287 15.46 -17.00 20.27
CA ASP A 287 16.78 -17.60 20.34
C ASP A 287 17.78 -16.65 21.05
N LEU A 288 17.67 -15.32 20.84
CA LEU A 288 18.46 -14.32 21.59
C LEU A 288 18.16 -14.37 23.09
N LEU A 289 16.88 -14.43 23.46
CA LEU A 289 16.44 -14.52 24.85
C LEU A 289 16.97 -15.80 25.51
N ALA A 290 16.86 -16.93 24.81
CA ALA A 290 17.38 -18.21 25.26
C ALA A 290 18.90 -18.17 25.47
N GLY A 291 19.64 -17.50 24.59
CA GLY A 291 21.09 -17.29 24.71
C GLY A 291 21.51 -16.54 25.97
N GLU A 292 20.68 -15.62 26.46
CA GLU A 292 20.89 -14.86 27.71
C GLU A 292 20.28 -15.55 28.95
N GLY A 293 19.64 -16.70 28.77
CA GLY A 293 19.02 -17.50 29.83
C GLY A 293 17.57 -17.13 30.15
N VAL A 294 16.90 -16.35 29.31
CA VAL A 294 15.48 -16.01 29.42
C VAL A 294 14.68 -16.99 28.56
N VAL A 295 14.13 -18.02 29.19
CA VAL A 295 13.42 -19.13 28.50
C VAL A 295 11.98 -19.34 28.98
N ASP A 296 11.55 -18.63 30.02
CA ASP A 296 10.19 -18.77 30.56
C ASP A 296 9.18 -18.07 29.63
N GLU A 297 8.23 -18.81 29.07
CA GLU A 297 7.36 -18.32 27.98
C GLU A 297 6.55 -17.06 28.33
N PRO A 298 5.97 -16.92 29.54
CA PRO A 298 5.31 -15.68 29.93
C PRO A 298 6.24 -14.46 29.91
N VAL A 299 7.52 -14.64 30.27
CA VAL A 299 8.54 -13.59 30.26
C VAL A 299 8.98 -13.29 28.82
N VAL A 300 9.20 -14.33 28.02
CA VAL A 300 9.54 -14.22 26.60
C VAL A 300 8.44 -13.48 25.83
N ALA A 301 7.18 -13.87 26.01
CA ALA A 301 6.04 -13.23 25.37
C ALA A 301 5.93 -11.74 25.74
N GLU A 302 6.17 -11.40 27.01
CA GLU A 302 6.15 -10.00 27.47
C GLU A 302 7.31 -9.18 26.87
N VAL A 303 8.52 -9.75 26.80
CA VAL A 303 9.66 -9.10 26.14
C VAL A 303 9.36 -8.89 24.65
N LEU A 304 8.83 -9.89 23.94
CA LEU A 304 8.48 -9.75 22.52
C LEU A 304 7.41 -8.67 22.31
N ARG A 305 6.38 -8.64 23.16
CA ARG A 305 5.32 -7.63 23.14
C ARG A 305 5.86 -6.21 23.37
N LEU A 306 6.73 -6.04 24.36
CA LEU A 306 7.31 -4.73 24.67
C LEU A 306 8.32 -4.28 23.61
N THR A 307 9.07 -5.18 23.01
CA THR A 307 10.15 -4.81 22.09
C THR A 307 9.70 -4.78 20.64
N ALA A 308 8.57 -5.40 20.29
CA ALA A 308 8.13 -5.64 18.92
C ALA A 308 9.26 -6.27 18.06
N GLY A 309 10.06 -7.14 18.67
CA GLY A 309 11.20 -7.79 18.02
C GLY A 309 12.41 -6.87 17.77
N LEU A 310 12.42 -5.63 18.25
CA LEU A 310 13.58 -4.74 18.07
C LEU A 310 14.82 -5.30 18.77
N PRO A 311 15.87 -5.70 18.01
CA PRO A 311 17.05 -6.37 18.57
C PRO A 311 17.69 -5.63 19.73
N VAL A 312 17.77 -4.29 19.65
CA VAL A 312 18.37 -3.46 20.69
C VAL A 312 17.58 -3.52 22.01
N LEU A 313 16.25 -3.58 21.94
CA LEU A 313 15.40 -3.62 23.13
C LEU A 313 15.30 -5.05 23.67
N VAL A 314 15.19 -6.05 22.78
CA VAL A 314 15.26 -7.47 23.17
C VAL A 314 16.55 -7.73 23.93
N SER A 315 17.70 -7.31 23.40
CA SER A 315 18.99 -7.49 24.08
C SER A 315 19.09 -6.73 25.41
N THR A 316 18.50 -5.52 25.49
CA THR A 316 18.50 -4.73 26.73
C THR A 316 17.72 -5.44 27.83
N LEU A 317 16.52 -5.94 27.52
CA LEU A 317 15.68 -6.67 28.48
C LEU A 317 16.21 -8.09 28.76
N ALA A 318 16.79 -8.77 27.78
CA ALA A 318 17.37 -10.09 27.98
C ALA A 318 18.49 -10.07 29.04
N ARG A 319 19.32 -9.01 29.02
CA ARG A 319 20.44 -8.84 29.97
C ARG A 319 20.01 -8.58 31.41
N THR A 320 18.81 -8.07 31.65
CA THR A 320 18.31 -7.89 33.02
C THR A 320 17.85 -9.20 33.65
N ARG A 321 17.73 -10.28 32.85
CA ARG A 321 17.29 -11.62 33.26
C ARG A 321 16.03 -11.58 34.14
N PRO A 322 14.92 -11.05 33.61
CA PRO A 322 13.68 -10.99 34.36
C PRO A 322 13.22 -12.39 34.76
N GLY A 323 12.88 -12.55 36.05
CA GLY A 323 12.43 -13.82 36.62
C GLY A 323 10.92 -14.04 36.52
N ASP A 324 10.16 -12.99 36.20
CA ASP A 324 8.71 -13.00 36.04
C ASP A 324 8.28 -11.85 35.09
N PRO A 325 7.06 -11.92 34.50
CA PRO A 325 6.59 -10.90 33.57
C PRO A 325 6.49 -9.48 34.17
N GLY A 326 6.17 -9.36 35.47
CA GLY A 326 6.09 -8.06 36.16
C GLY A 326 7.46 -7.42 36.42
N GLY A 327 8.53 -8.22 36.38
CA GLY A 327 9.92 -7.76 36.45
C GLY A 327 10.49 -7.26 35.12
N VAL A 328 9.76 -7.38 34.01
CA VAL A 328 10.18 -6.85 32.70
C VAL A 328 9.91 -5.34 32.66
N GLY A 329 10.97 -4.53 32.80
CA GLY A 329 10.85 -3.07 32.71
C GLY A 329 10.43 -2.58 31.32
N ASP A 330 9.73 -1.45 31.23
CA ASP A 330 9.36 -0.83 29.95
C ASP A 330 10.59 -0.19 29.27
N PRO A 331 11.08 -0.72 28.14
CA PRO A 331 12.29 -0.22 27.49
C PRO A 331 12.02 1.03 26.62
N SER A 332 10.78 1.53 26.58
CA SER A 332 10.37 2.59 25.65
C SER A 332 11.12 3.91 25.87
N ALA A 333 11.42 4.26 27.12
CA ALA A 333 12.21 5.45 27.42
C ALA A 333 13.62 5.35 26.81
N ASP A 334 14.29 4.21 27.00
CA ASP A 334 15.62 3.97 26.45
C ASP A 334 15.60 3.90 24.91
N ALA A 335 14.54 3.34 24.33
CA ALA A 335 14.32 3.30 22.89
C ALA A 335 14.23 4.73 22.30
N VAL A 336 13.37 5.55 22.87
CA VAL A 336 13.16 6.94 22.43
C VAL A 336 14.43 7.77 22.63
N GLU A 337 15.11 7.62 23.77
CA GLU A 337 16.38 8.30 24.01
C GLU A 337 17.45 7.90 22.98
N ARG A 338 17.46 6.65 22.51
CA ARG A 338 18.36 6.23 21.41
C ARG A 338 17.95 6.83 20.07
N PHE A 339 16.66 6.86 19.74
CA PHE A 339 16.17 7.45 18.49
C PHE A 339 16.45 8.95 18.41
N LEU A 340 16.31 9.65 19.54
CA LEU A 340 16.52 11.09 19.65
C LEU A 340 17.88 11.44 20.28
N LYS A 341 18.83 10.50 20.36
CA LYS A 341 20.12 10.68 21.08
C LYS A 341 20.87 11.94 20.64
N TRP A 342 20.75 12.26 19.35
CA TRP A 342 21.48 13.36 18.71
C TRP A 342 20.71 14.68 18.76
N GLU A 343 19.42 14.66 19.06
CA GLU A 343 18.59 15.87 19.15
C GLU A 343 18.62 16.42 20.58
N ARG A 344 19.28 17.56 20.74
CA ARG A 344 19.49 18.23 22.03
C ARG A 344 18.47 19.33 22.29
N ASP A 345 17.77 19.81 21.26
CA ASP A 345 16.76 20.86 21.40
C ASP A 345 15.47 20.27 22.03
N PRO A 346 15.07 20.72 23.23
CA PRO A 346 13.87 20.21 23.90
C PRO A 346 12.58 20.44 23.10
N VAL A 347 12.49 21.50 22.28
CA VAL A 347 11.33 21.78 21.43
C VAL A 347 11.23 20.72 20.35
N ARG A 348 12.32 20.48 19.61
CA ARG A 348 12.38 19.45 18.56
C ARG A 348 12.09 18.05 19.08
N ARG A 349 12.60 17.70 20.26
CA ARG A 349 12.26 16.43 20.92
C ARG A 349 10.77 16.31 21.22
N SER A 350 10.16 17.39 21.72
CA SER A 350 8.71 17.43 21.98
C SER A 350 7.90 17.29 20.69
N VAL A 351 8.31 17.99 19.62
CA VAL A 351 7.70 17.89 18.28
C VAL A 351 7.76 16.47 17.74
N ALA A 352 8.94 15.82 17.79
CA ALA A 352 9.10 14.44 17.32
C ALA A 352 8.18 13.46 18.06
N LEU A 353 7.99 13.65 19.37
CA LEU A 353 7.07 12.83 20.15
C LEU A 353 5.60 13.11 19.80
N ALA A 354 5.19 14.38 19.75
CA ALA A 354 3.81 14.75 19.43
C ALA A 354 3.41 14.25 18.04
N CYS A 355 4.27 14.44 17.05
CA CYS A 355 4.04 14.02 15.66
C CYS A 355 4.05 12.50 15.46
N ALA A 356 4.43 11.69 16.44
CA ALA A 356 4.23 10.25 16.39
C ALA A 356 2.76 9.84 16.59
N LEU A 357 1.92 10.69 17.20
CA LEU A 357 0.51 10.36 17.50
C LEU A 357 -0.32 10.11 16.22
N PRO A 358 -0.32 10.99 15.20
CA PRO A 358 -1.04 10.73 13.97
C PRO A 358 -0.44 9.55 13.20
N ARG A 359 -1.30 8.79 12.50
CA ARG A 359 -0.86 7.72 11.59
C ARG A 359 -0.20 8.28 10.33
N ARG A 360 -0.58 9.49 9.93
CA ARG A 360 -0.06 10.23 8.77
C ARG A 360 0.00 11.72 9.12
N LEU A 361 1.02 12.39 8.61
CA LEU A 361 1.23 13.82 8.78
C LEU A 361 1.16 14.50 7.41
N ASP A 362 0.48 15.63 7.37
CA ASP A 362 0.69 16.68 6.39
C ASP A 362 0.88 17.99 7.16
N ALA A 363 1.01 19.11 6.44
CA ALA A 363 1.22 20.41 7.06
C ALA A 363 0.06 20.80 8.00
N ASP A 364 -1.18 20.42 7.69
CA ASP A 364 -2.35 20.77 8.49
C ASP A 364 -2.45 19.90 9.75
N VAL A 365 -2.20 18.60 9.64
CA VAL A 365 -2.11 17.72 10.82
C VAL A 365 -0.93 18.11 11.71
N PHE A 366 0.21 18.51 11.13
CA PHE A 366 1.36 18.98 11.90
C PHE A 366 1.01 20.19 12.77
N ARG A 367 0.29 21.18 12.21
CA ARG A 367 -0.19 22.37 12.94
C ARG A 367 -1.14 22.04 14.10
N VAL A 368 -1.95 20.99 13.96
CA VAL A 368 -2.90 20.57 15.01
C VAL A 368 -2.18 19.93 16.20
N VAL A 369 -1.08 19.25 15.93
CA VAL A 369 -0.37 18.39 16.89
C VAL A 369 0.70 19.14 17.67
N VAL A 370 1.34 20.11 17.03
CA VAL A 370 2.45 20.86 17.61
C VAL A 370 1.94 22.15 18.25
N ASP A 371 2.35 22.38 19.48
CA ASP A 371 2.08 23.62 20.21
C ASP A 371 3.32 24.53 20.11
N CYS A 372 3.46 25.24 18.97
CA CYS A 372 4.53 26.21 18.75
C CYS A 372 4.07 27.44 17.95
N PRO A 373 4.79 28.57 18.02
CA PRO A 373 4.50 29.77 17.23
C PRO A 373 4.50 29.52 15.71
N ASP A 374 3.65 30.25 14.99
CA ASP A 374 3.45 30.08 13.54
C ASP A 374 4.72 30.28 12.70
N ASP A 375 5.60 31.18 13.14
CA ASP A 375 6.85 31.53 12.45
C ASP A 375 7.90 30.40 12.49
N GLN A 376 7.70 29.37 13.32
CA GLN A 376 8.61 28.22 13.45
C GLN A 376 8.08 26.95 12.80
N LEU A 377 6.79 26.90 12.44
CA LEU A 377 6.12 25.68 11.96
C LEU A 377 6.79 25.11 10.71
N ASP A 378 7.04 25.93 9.69
CA ASP A 378 7.58 25.47 8.40
C ASP A 378 9.01 24.92 8.58
N ALA A 379 9.82 25.59 9.39
CA ALA A 379 11.18 25.15 9.70
C ALA A 379 11.19 23.82 10.49
N LEU A 380 10.29 23.68 11.48
CA LEU A 380 10.16 22.47 12.27
C LEU A 380 9.58 21.31 11.47
N TYR A 381 8.61 21.55 10.58
CA TYR A 381 8.07 20.52 9.71
C TYR A 381 9.10 20.06 8.67
N GLY A 382 9.85 20.99 8.08
CA GLY A 382 10.97 20.67 7.20
C GLY A 382 12.07 19.85 7.90
N TRP A 383 12.40 20.20 9.15
CA TRP A 383 13.32 19.41 9.98
C TRP A 383 12.76 18.00 10.27
N LEU A 384 11.50 17.89 10.68
CA LEU A 384 10.85 16.62 11.02
C LEU A 384 10.89 15.64 9.84
N ARG A 385 10.59 16.15 8.65
CA ARG A 385 10.63 15.40 7.38
C ARG A 385 12.04 14.92 7.02
N GLY A 386 13.06 15.64 7.46
CA GLY A 386 14.46 15.25 7.31
C GLY A 386 14.91 14.14 8.28
N LEU A 387 14.09 13.76 9.26
CA LEU A 387 14.44 12.70 10.20
C LEU A 387 14.55 11.36 9.47
N PRO A 388 15.56 10.54 9.81
CA PRO A 388 15.88 9.37 9.01
C PRO A 388 14.89 8.21 9.23
N PHE A 389 14.03 8.30 10.26
CA PHE A 389 12.94 7.36 10.54
C PHE A 389 11.55 7.87 10.10
N VAL A 390 11.51 8.98 9.36
CA VAL A 390 10.29 9.55 8.75
C VAL A 390 10.39 9.33 7.24
N ASP A 391 9.42 8.59 6.70
CA ASP A 391 9.25 8.37 5.27
C ASP A 391 8.46 9.53 4.65
N GLU A 392 8.91 9.99 3.49
CA GLU A 392 8.15 10.90 2.64
C GLU A 392 7.45 10.13 1.53
N ARG A 393 6.12 10.24 1.47
CA ARG A 393 5.31 9.74 0.34
C ARG A 393 4.52 10.92 -0.22
N GLY A 394 5.11 11.63 -1.19
CA GLY A 394 4.54 12.85 -1.74
C GLY A 394 4.53 13.99 -0.71
N ALA A 395 3.37 14.59 -0.47
CA ALA A 395 3.20 15.66 0.53
C ALA A 395 2.99 15.14 1.98
N ARG A 396 2.86 13.82 2.15
CA ARG A 396 2.54 13.19 3.44
C ARG A 396 3.80 12.55 4.04
N ALA A 397 4.01 12.79 5.33
CA ALA A 397 5.05 12.18 6.14
C ALA A 397 4.48 11.06 7.01
N GLN A 398 5.23 9.97 7.17
CA GLN A 398 4.84 8.83 8.01
C GLN A 398 6.04 8.34 8.80
N TYR A 399 5.86 8.11 10.09
CA TYR A 399 6.89 7.51 10.94
C TYR A 399 6.95 6.01 10.64
N HIS A 400 8.15 5.43 10.64
CA HIS A 400 8.24 3.97 10.69
C HIS A 400 7.69 3.43 12.01
N ASP A 401 6.90 2.36 11.93
CA ASP A 401 6.21 1.76 13.08
C ASP A 401 7.18 1.37 14.21
N VAL A 402 8.37 0.89 13.83
CA VAL A 402 9.46 0.53 14.74
C VAL A 402 9.85 1.67 15.70
N VAL A 403 9.81 2.92 15.23
CA VAL A 403 10.12 4.10 16.04
C VAL A 403 8.86 4.68 16.68
N ARG A 404 7.75 4.65 15.96
CA ARG A 404 6.45 5.16 16.40
C ARG A 404 5.95 4.41 17.65
N THR A 405 5.96 3.08 17.65
CA THR A 405 5.38 2.27 18.73
C THR A 405 6.00 2.57 20.11
N PRO A 406 7.35 2.61 20.29
CA PRO A 406 7.95 3.02 21.57
C PRO A 406 7.62 4.48 21.94
N MET A 407 7.54 5.40 20.97
CA MET A 407 7.15 6.80 21.24
C MET A 407 5.72 6.90 21.75
N LEU A 408 4.78 6.12 21.20
CA LEU A 408 3.40 6.07 21.67
C LEU A 408 3.32 5.50 23.08
N ARG A 409 3.97 4.36 23.32
CA ARG A 409 3.97 3.72 24.64
C ARG A 409 4.56 4.63 25.71
N LEU A 410 5.68 5.31 25.41
CA LEU A 410 6.30 6.28 26.30
C LEU A 410 5.34 7.42 26.66
N GLN A 411 4.62 7.96 25.69
CA GLN A 411 3.67 9.05 25.92
C GLN A 411 2.48 8.59 26.76
N ARG A 412 1.94 7.41 26.46
CA ARG A 412 0.85 6.78 27.20
C ARG A 412 1.24 6.50 28.66
N SER A 413 2.45 5.97 28.90
CA SER A 413 2.93 5.63 30.25
C SER A 413 3.31 6.86 31.07
N ARG A 414 3.96 7.87 30.47
CA ARG A 414 4.37 9.09 31.19
C ARG A 414 3.22 10.06 31.46
N SER A 415 2.27 10.19 30.54
CA SER A 415 1.14 11.13 30.68
C SER A 415 -0.16 10.52 30.14
N PRO A 416 -0.83 9.64 30.90
CA PRO A 416 -2.09 9.03 30.48
C PRO A 416 -3.21 10.05 30.17
N ARG A 417 -3.28 11.14 30.95
CA ARG A 417 -4.23 12.24 30.71
C ARG A 417 -3.87 13.01 29.43
N GLY A 418 -2.61 13.41 29.28
CA GLY A 418 -2.15 14.12 28.08
C GLY A 418 -2.19 13.26 26.80
N TRP A 419 -2.09 11.93 26.92
CA TRP A 419 -2.38 10.98 25.84
C TRP A 419 -3.84 11.08 25.41
N THR A 420 -4.75 10.95 26.37
CA THR A 420 -6.21 11.01 26.13
C THR A 420 -6.62 12.34 25.50
N GLU A 421 -6.14 13.46 26.06
CA GLU A 421 -6.47 14.81 25.58
C GLU A 421 -5.94 15.08 24.15
N ARG A 422 -4.71 14.65 23.84
CA ARG A 422 -4.13 14.86 22.50
C ARG A 422 -4.78 14.00 21.44
N HIS A 423 -5.08 12.72 21.74
CA HIS A 423 -5.87 11.89 20.83
C HIS A 423 -7.31 12.40 20.69
N GLY A 424 -7.92 12.89 21.77
CA GLY A 424 -9.25 13.54 21.72
C GLY A 424 -9.28 14.74 20.78
N ARG A 425 -8.31 15.66 20.91
CA ARG A 425 -8.17 16.83 20.02
C ARG A 425 -8.00 16.44 18.55
N LEU A 426 -7.21 15.41 18.28
CA LEU A 426 -7.04 14.87 16.92
C LEU A 426 -8.35 14.29 16.39
N ALA A 427 -9.07 13.50 17.19
CA ALA A 427 -10.37 12.94 16.80
C ALA A 427 -11.39 14.05 16.48
N GLU A 428 -11.51 15.06 17.34
CA GLU A 428 -12.39 16.22 17.13
C GLU A 428 -12.03 17.00 15.85
N THR A 429 -10.73 17.15 15.58
CA THR A 429 -10.26 17.85 14.38
C THR A 429 -10.59 17.06 13.11
N PHE A 430 -10.34 15.76 13.09
CA PHE A 430 -10.70 14.91 11.94
C PHE A 430 -12.22 14.82 11.76
N ALA A 431 -12.99 14.81 12.85
CA ALA A 431 -14.45 14.88 12.78
C ALA A 431 -14.94 16.18 12.13
N ARG A 432 -14.34 17.33 12.47
CA ARG A 432 -14.65 18.62 11.83
C ARG A 432 -14.32 18.61 10.34
N TRP A 433 -13.11 18.17 9.96
CA TRP A 433 -12.73 18.10 8.54
C TRP A 433 -13.58 17.09 7.75
N ARG A 434 -14.04 16.01 8.39
CA ARG A 434 -14.99 15.07 7.79
C ARG A 434 -16.32 15.77 7.53
N GLN A 435 -16.86 16.52 8.50
CA GLN A 435 -18.12 17.27 8.33
C GLN A 435 -18.01 18.33 7.23
N GLU A 436 -16.87 19.03 7.14
CA GLU A 436 -16.60 19.96 6.03
C GLU A 436 -16.60 19.24 4.67
N ALA A 437 -16.13 17.99 4.61
CA ALA A 437 -16.17 17.17 3.40
C ALA A 437 -17.58 16.62 3.06
N GLU A 438 -18.55 16.76 3.97
CA GLU A 438 -19.96 16.40 3.73
C GLU A 438 -20.76 17.58 3.16
N GLU A 439 -20.24 18.81 3.24
CA GLU A 439 -20.98 20.02 2.86
C GLU A 439 -21.41 20.00 1.40
N GLY A 440 -22.71 20.12 1.17
CA GLY A 440 -23.30 20.15 -0.18
C GLY A 440 -23.42 18.79 -0.86
N LEU A 441 -23.14 17.69 -0.15
CA LEU A 441 -23.27 16.33 -0.66
C LEU A 441 -24.32 15.54 0.12
N GLU A 442 -25.05 14.67 -0.58
CA GLU A 442 -25.98 13.73 0.05
C GLU A 442 -25.22 12.57 0.73
N PRO A 443 -25.80 11.90 1.75
CA PRO A 443 -25.15 10.78 2.44
C PRO A 443 -24.74 9.59 1.59
N ALA A 444 -25.34 9.41 0.41
CA ALA A 444 -24.89 8.39 -0.53
C ALA A 444 -23.63 8.82 -1.30
N GLU A 445 -23.43 10.11 -1.52
CA GLU A 445 -22.35 10.68 -2.32
C GLU A 445 -21.07 10.78 -1.50
N PHE A 446 -21.10 11.47 -0.34
CA PHE A 446 -19.88 11.68 0.44
C PHE A 446 -19.29 10.37 1.00
N ARG A 447 -20.11 9.33 1.22
CA ARG A 447 -19.61 8.03 1.68
C ARG A 447 -18.76 7.31 0.62
N GLN A 448 -18.94 7.64 -0.65
CA GLN A 448 -18.13 7.13 -1.76
C GLN A 448 -16.83 7.91 -1.93
N GLU A 449 -16.69 9.09 -1.32
CA GLU A 449 -15.47 9.89 -1.41
C GLU A 449 -14.33 9.25 -0.61
N GLU A 450 -13.15 9.05 -1.25
CA GLU A 450 -11.98 8.49 -0.56
C GLU A 450 -11.48 9.43 0.55
N ARG A 451 -11.55 10.75 0.33
CA ARG A 451 -11.16 11.75 1.33
C ARG A 451 -12.01 11.62 2.60
N TRP A 452 -13.32 11.48 2.45
CA TRP A 452 -14.23 11.29 3.60
C TRP A 452 -13.90 10.00 4.36
N ARG A 453 -13.65 8.90 3.64
CA ARG A 453 -13.27 7.60 4.23
C ARG A 453 -11.93 7.66 4.97
N GLU A 454 -10.93 8.36 4.43
CA GLU A 454 -9.65 8.60 5.11
C GLU A 454 -9.84 9.39 6.42
N LEU A 455 -10.64 10.46 6.39
CA LEU A 455 -10.94 11.28 7.56
C LEU A 455 -11.71 10.50 8.63
N ARG A 456 -12.70 9.70 8.22
CA ARG A 456 -13.46 8.84 9.14
C ARG A 456 -12.58 7.77 9.80
N LEU A 457 -11.65 7.16 9.05
CA LEU A 457 -10.66 6.24 9.60
C LEU A 457 -9.74 6.93 10.63
N ALA A 458 -9.27 8.15 10.32
CA ALA A 458 -8.42 8.91 11.23
C ALA A 458 -9.15 9.31 12.53
N GLU A 459 -10.39 9.81 12.40
CA GLU A 459 -11.30 10.10 13.51
C GLU A 459 -11.45 8.87 14.42
N SER A 460 -11.87 7.74 13.86
CA SER A 460 -12.13 6.52 14.64
C SER A 460 -10.87 5.96 15.30
N TYR A 461 -9.70 6.02 14.64
CA TYR A 461 -8.43 5.65 15.26
C TYR A 461 -8.12 6.50 16.49
N HIS A 462 -8.18 7.82 16.35
CA HIS A 462 -7.84 8.73 17.45
C HIS A 462 -8.87 8.65 18.59
N PHE A 463 -10.15 8.43 18.27
CA PHE A 463 -11.18 8.23 19.28
C PHE A 463 -10.99 6.91 20.04
N LEU A 464 -10.67 5.80 19.34
CA LEU A 464 -10.27 4.54 19.98
C LEU A 464 -9.02 4.72 20.85
N CYS A 465 -8.05 5.53 20.41
CA CYS A 465 -6.85 5.80 21.19
C CYS A 465 -7.12 6.57 22.48
N ALA A 466 -8.04 7.53 22.44
CA ALA A 466 -8.42 8.33 23.59
C ALA A 466 -9.27 7.52 24.59
N THR A 467 -10.29 6.79 24.10
CA THR A 467 -11.31 6.16 24.94
C THR A 467 -11.74 4.78 24.40
N PRO A 468 -10.84 3.77 24.42
CA PRO A 468 -11.03 2.52 23.66
C PRO A 468 -12.33 1.78 24.00
N ARG A 469 -12.73 1.75 25.28
CA ARG A 469 -13.98 1.09 25.70
C ARG A 469 -15.23 1.82 25.22
N ALA A 470 -15.21 3.15 25.20
CA ALA A 470 -16.35 3.97 24.80
C ALA A 470 -16.48 4.05 23.28
N ALA A 471 -15.35 4.05 22.57
CA ALA A 471 -15.29 4.16 21.11
C ALA A 471 -15.54 2.84 20.37
N LEU A 472 -15.33 1.68 21.01
CA LEU A 472 -15.44 0.37 20.36
C LEU A 472 -16.80 0.11 19.68
N PRO A 473 -17.97 0.35 20.30
CA PRO A 473 -19.25 0.11 19.64
C PRO A 473 -19.41 0.89 18.34
N THR A 474 -19.02 2.17 18.32
CA THR A 474 -19.04 3.01 17.12
C THR A 474 -18.08 2.49 16.05
N ALA A 475 -16.89 2.02 16.44
CA ALA A 475 -15.93 1.45 15.49
C ALA A 475 -16.42 0.12 14.87
N LEU A 476 -17.17 -0.69 15.62
CA LEU A 476 -17.82 -1.90 15.09
C LEU A 476 -18.97 -1.55 14.14
N GLU A 477 -19.74 -0.50 14.42
CA GLU A 477 -20.75 0.03 13.50
C GLU A 477 -20.11 0.56 12.19
N ASP A 478 -19.00 1.28 12.31
CA ASP A 478 -18.22 1.73 11.15
C ASP A 478 -17.72 0.53 10.32
N PHE A 479 -17.26 -0.54 10.98
CA PHE A 479 -16.88 -1.79 10.30
C PHE A 479 -18.05 -2.39 9.51
N VAL A 480 -19.24 -2.50 10.10
CA VAL A 480 -20.46 -2.98 9.40
C VAL A 480 -20.76 -2.11 8.17
N THR A 481 -20.68 -0.79 8.33
CA THR A 481 -20.89 0.16 7.22
C THR A 481 -19.85 -0.03 6.12
N SER A 482 -18.59 -0.27 6.48
CA SER A 482 -17.49 -0.49 5.55
C SER A 482 -17.64 -1.76 4.72
N CYS A 483 -18.29 -2.80 5.25
CA CYS A 483 -18.58 -4.03 4.51
C CYS A 483 -19.47 -3.76 3.28
N GLY A 484 -20.32 -2.73 3.34
CA GLY A 484 -21.10 -2.30 2.17
C GLY A 484 -20.27 -1.72 1.01
N HIS A 485 -18.98 -1.44 1.24
CA HIS A 485 -18.06 -0.81 0.28
C HIS A 485 -16.95 -1.77 -0.19
N GLY A 486 -17.11 -3.07 0.06
CA GLY A 486 -16.19 -4.12 -0.41
C GLY A 486 -15.09 -4.52 0.58
N ASP A 487 -14.43 -5.64 0.26
CA ASP A 487 -13.51 -6.37 1.15
C ASP A 487 -12.28 -5.54 1.55
N ASP A 488 -11.75 -4.73 0.63
CA ASP A 488 -10.56 -3.91 0.92
C ASP A 488 -10.85 -2.84 1.96
N THR A 489 -12.04 -2.23 1.90
CA THR A 489 -12.49 -1.26 2.88
C THR A 489 -12.70 -1.93 4.23
N ALA A 490 -13.35 -3.09 4.28
CA ALA A 490 -13.52 -3.88 5.51
C ALA A 490 -12.17 -4.28 6.14
N ARG A 491 -11.20 -4.73 5.33
CA ARG A 491 -9.84 -5.06 5.79
C ARG A 491 -9.08 -3.86 6.34
N ARG A 492 -9.30 -2.64 5.80
CA ARG A 492 -8.73 -1.41 6.36
C ARG A 492 -9.28 -1.13 7.76
N TRP A 493 -10.59 -1.32 7.99
CA TRP A 493 -11.21 -1.13 9.30
C TRP A 493 -10.82 -2.20 10.32
N ALA A 494 -10.70 -3.46 9.93
CA ALA A 494 -10.20 -4.52 10.83
C ALA A 494 -8.75 -4.27 11.27
N ARG A 495 -7.89 -3.80 10.34
CA ARG A 495 -6.54 -3.34 10.67
C ARG A 495 -6.53 -2.13 11.62
N LEU A 496 -7.42 -1.16 11.40
CA LEU A 496 -7.57 0.00 12.29
C LEU A 496 -7.80 -0.42 13.75
N LEU A 497 -8.71 -1.37 13.98
CA LEU A 497 -9.00 -1.91 15.31
C LEU A 497 -7.77 -2.60 15.91
N THR A 498 -7.03 -3.36 15.10
CA THR A 498 -5.80 -4.03 15.54
C THR A 498 -4.75 -3.00 15.97
N GLU A 499 -4.43 -2.04 15.10
CA GLU A 499 -3.45 -0.96 15.34
C GLU A 499 -3.84 -0.12 16.56
N ALA A 500 -5.09 0.33 16.66
CA ALA A 500 -5.56 1.11 17.82
C ALA A 500 -5.51 0.29 19.12
N GLY A 501 -5.87 -0.99 19.07
CA GLY A 501 -5.80 -1.90 20.21
C GLY A 501 -4.37 -2.17 20.69
N GLU A 502 -3.39 -2.21 19.79
CA GLU A 502 -1.96 -2.31 20.10
C GLU A 502 -1.44 -1.01 20.73
N ASP A 503 -1.71 0.13 20.07
CA ASP A 503 -1.23 1.45 20.51
C ASP A 503 -1.82 1.88 21.88
N THR A 504 -3.00 1.36 22.24
CA THR A 504 -3.66 1.61 23.54
C THR A 504 -3.46 0.54 24.59
N ASP A 505 -2.93 -0.63 24.24
CA ASP A 505 -2.96 -1.84 25.08
C ASP A 505 -4.39 -2.26 25.47
N ALA A 506 -5.35 -2.05 24.56
CA ALA A 506 -6.74 -2.43 24.74
C ALA A 506 -7.01 -3.81 24.12
N ASP A 507 -6.82 -4.87 24.92
CA ASP A 507 -6.97 -6.27 24.50
C ASP A 507 -8.27 -6.57 23.76
N ALA A 508 -9.38 -6.00 24.23
CA ALA A 508 -10.69 -6.20 23.60
C ALA A 508 -10.74 -5.62 22.17
N VAL A 509 -10.19 -4.42 21.94
CA VAL A 509 -10.16 -3.78 20.63
C VAL A 509 -9.23 -4.56 19.69
N ARG A 510 -8.05 -4.95 20.19
CA ARG A 510 -7.06 -5.74 19.44
C ARG A 510 -7.61 -7.12 19.05
N ALA A 511 -8.32 -7.79 19.94
CA ALA A 511 -8.95 -9.09 19.67
C ALA A 511 -10.02 -8.97 18.57
N TRP A 512 -10.87 -7.94 18.63
CA TRP A 512 -11.83 -7.68 17.55
C TRP A 512 -11.16 -7.46 16.21
N GLY A 513 -10.12 -6.62 16.15
CA GLY A 513 -9.40 -6.36 14.91
C GLY A 513 -8.77 -7.60 14.30
N ARG A 514 -8.13 -8.45 15.12
CA ARG A 514 -7.51 -9.71 14.70
C ARG A 514 -8.55 -10.70 14.18
N ASP A 515 -9.56 -10.98 14.98
CA ASP A 515 -10.55 -12.01 14.65
C ASP A 515 -11.38 -11.62 13.41
N LEU A 516 -11.69 -10.32 13.23
CA LEU A 516 -12.32 -9.82 12.01
C LEU A 516 -11.39 -9.93 10.79
N SER A 517 -10.09 -9.68 10.96
CA SER A 517 -9.12 -9.83 9.87
C SER A 517 -8.97 -11.28 9.43
N GLU A 518 -8.95 -12.22 10.37
CA GLU A 518 -8.92 -13.66 10.13
C GLU A 518 -10.19 -14.12 9.42
N ALA A 519 -11.37 -13.76 9.93
CA ALA A 519 -12.64 -14.09 9.30
C ALA A 519 -12.77 -13.54 7.86
N LEU A 520 -12.29 -12.32 7.61
CA LEU A 520 -12.23 -11.75 6.26
C LEU A 520 -11.30 -12.53 5.33
N ALA A 521 -10.19 -13.08 5.85
CA ALA A 521 -9.26 -13.87 5.06
C ALA A 521 -9.80 -15.28 4.73
N GLU A 522 -10.56 -15.88 5.65
CA GLU A 522 -11.12 -17.23 5.49
C GLU A 522 -12.37 -17.27 4.61
N GLY A 523 -13.30 -16.33 4.82
CA GLY A 523 -14.64 -16.38 4.24
C GLY A 523 -15.23 -15.02 3.86
N GLY A 524 -14.39 -13.99 3.72
CA GLY A 524 -14.78 -12.67 3.28
C GLY A 524 -15.77 -11.97 4.23
N ILE A 525 -16.54 -11.03 3.69
CA ILE A 525 -17.47 -10.20 4.47
C ILE A 525 -18.56 -11.04 5.15
N ALA A 526 -19.08 -12.07 4.49
CA ALA A 526 -20.17 -12.88 5.03
C ALA A 526 -19.76 -13.56 6.35
N GLU A 527 -18.50 -14.03 6.43
CA GLU A 527 -17.94 -14.68 7.59
C GLU A 527 -17.56 -13.69 8.70
N ALA A 528 -16.98 -12.55 8.34
CA ALA A 528 -16.67 -11.49 9.31
C ALA A 528 -17.94 -10.94 9.98
N LEU A 529 -19.02 -10.74 9.23
CA LEU A 529 -20.30 -10.30 9.78
C LEU A 529 -20.98 -11.41 10.62
N ARG A 530 -20.80 -12.69 10.26
CA ARG A 530 -21.25 -13.82 11.10
C ARG A 530 -20.58 -13.78 12.48
N LEU A 531 -19.26 -13.63 12.51
CA LEU A 531 -18.47 -13.51 13.73
C LEU A 531 -18.97 -12.33 14.58
N LEU A 532 -19.10 -11.17 13.97
CA LEU A 532 -19.55 -9.94 14.62
C LEU A 532 -20.96 -10.08 15.22
N LEU A 533 -21.90 -10.66 14.47
CA LEU A 533 -23.26 -10.95 14.95
C LEU A 533 -23.28 -11.96 16.10
N SER A 534 -22.39 -12.97 16.08
CA SER A 534 -22.34 -14.02 17.11
C SER A 534 -21.90 -13.51 18.50
N ARG A 535 -21.20 -12.36 18.53
CA ARG A 535 -20.72 -11.72 19.76
C ARG A 535 -21.43 -10.40 20.06
N ALA A 536 -22.40 -10.01 19.23
CA ALA A 536 -23.15 -8.77 19.39
C ALA A 536 -24.03 -8.83 20.64
N ARG A 537 -24.13 -7.72 21.38
CA ARG A 537 -25.15 -7.57 22.43
C ARG A 537 -26.51 -7.34 21.79
N THR A 538 -27.58 -7.72 22.48
CA THR A 538 -28.93 -7.69 21.91
C THR A 538 -29.40 -6.28 21.52
N ASP A 539 -28.90 -5.25 22.22
CA ASP A 539 -29.24 -3.84 22.10
C ASP A 539 -28.38 -3.06 21.09
N GLU A 540 -27.44 -3.71 20.39
CA GLU A 540 -26.58 -3.03 19.42
C GLU A 540 -27.38 -2.54 18.18
N PRO A 541 -27.37 -1.23 17.88
CA PRO A 541 -28.23 -0.63 16.86
C PRO A 541 -27.84 -1.03 15.43
N TRP A 542 -26.60 -1.46 15.22
CA TRP A 542 -26.08 -1.82 13.90
C TRP A 542 -26.45 -3.25 13.46
N ARG A 543 -27.07 -4.07 14.32
CA ARG A 543 -27.34 -5.50 14.03
C ARG A 543 -28.22 -5.72 12.81
N ALA A 544 -29.27 -4.91 12.65
CA ALA A 544 -30.12 -5.00 11.47
C ALA A 544 -29.32 -4.75 10.17
N ARG A 545 -28.44 -3.75 10.19
CA ARG A 545 -27.55 -3.43 9.06
C ARG A 545 -26.51 -4.52 8.81
N ALA A 546 -25.99 -5.15 9.87
CA ALA A 546 -25.05 -6.26 9.76
C ALA A 546 -25.69 -7.49 9.10
N HIS A 547 -26.92 -7.86 9.50
CA HIS A 547 -27.67 -8.91 8.84
C HIS A 547 -27.94 -8.57 7.36
N ALA A 548 -28.35 -7.34 7.05
CA ALA A 548 -28.56 -6.91 5.66
C ALA A 548 -27.26 -7.01 4.82
N ALA A 549 -26.15 -6.48 5.32
CA ALA A 549 -24.86 -6.53 4.65
C ALA A 549 -24.34 -7.97 4.47
N ARG A 550 -24.62 -8.85 5.44
CA ARG A 550 -24.27 -10.27 5.35
C ARG A 550 -25.11 -10.99 4.31
N GLY A 551 -26.41 -10.70 4.24
CA GLY A 551 -27.28 -11.23 3.19
C GLY A 551 -26.81 -10.80 1.80
N GLU A 552 -26.40 -9.55 1.63
CA GLU A 552 -25.84 -9.06 0.36
C GLU A 552 -24.52 -9.75 -0.01
N ALA A 553 -23.67 -10.05 0.96
CA ALA A 553 -22.45 -10.83 0.72
C ALA A 553 -22.79 -12.26 0.27
N LEU A 554 -23.67 -12.95 0.99
CA LEU A 554 -24.10 -14.30 0.64
C LEU A 554 -24.78 -14.38 -0.72
N SER A 555 -25.60 -13.38 -1.08
CA SER A 555 -26.25 -13.33 -2.39
C SER A 555 -25.23 -13.16 -3.52
N ARG A 556 -24.18 -12.35 -3.31
CA ARG A 556 -23.05 -12.24 -4.26
C ARG A 556 -22.30 -13.55 -4.42
N ASP A 557 -22.19 -14.33 -3.35
CA ASP A 557 -21.55 -15.66 -3.35
C ASP A 557 -22.46 -16.77 -3.92
N GLY A 558 -23.71 -16.44 -4.29
CA GLY A 558 -24.69 -17.37 -4.83
C GLY A 558 -25.54 -18.11 -3.78
N ASP A 559 -25.25 -17.90 -2.50
CA ASP A 559 -25.92 -18.50 -1.33
C ASP A 559 -27.26 -17.80 -1.01
N ASN A 560 -28.12 -17.72 -2.02
CA ASN A 560 -29.33 -16.89 -2.00
C ASN A 560 -30.35 -17.29 -0.93
N GLU A 561 -30.47 -18.58 -0.61
CA GLU A 561 -31.40 -19.05 0.43
C GLU A 561 -31.00 -18.58 1.83
N ARG A 562 -29.70 -18.57 2.12
CA ARG A 562 -29.17 -18.00 3.37
C ARG A 562 -29.26 -16.48 3.37
N ALA A 563 -29.03 -15.85 2.21
CA ALA A 563 -29.22 -14.41 2.07
C ALA A 563 -30.65 -13.97 2.44
N LEU A 564 -31.67 -14.70 1.98
CA LEU A 564 -33.07 -14.43 2.33
C LEU A 564 -33.33 -14.52 3.84
N GLN A 565 -32.73 -15.50 4.54
CA GLN A 565 -32.84 -15.63 5.99
C GLN A 565 -32.17 -14.46 6.73
N GLU A 566 -31.01 -14.00 6.26
CA GLU A 566 -30.35 -12.83 6.84
C GLU A 566 -31.19 -11.56 6.62
N TYR A 567 -31.84 -11.40 5.47
CA TYR A 567 -32.75 -10.29 5.26
C TYR A 567 -33.99 -10.37 6.15
N ASP A 568 -34.51 -11.57 6.44
CA ASP A 568 -35.58 -11.76 7.42
C ASP A 568 -35.14 -11.29 8.81
N HIS A 569 -33.98 -11.74 9.28
CA HIS A 569 -33.42 -11.28 10.55
C HIS A 569 -33.19 -9.77 10.60
N ALA A 570 -32.73 -9.17 9.50
CA ALA A 570 -32.58 -7.72 9.41
C ALA A 570 -33.91 -6.99 9.58
N LEU A 571 -34.98 -7.49 8.95
CA LEU A 571 -36.31 -6.89 8.95
C LEU A 571 -37.11 -7.18 10.23
N ASP A 572 -36.80 -8.27 10.94
CA ASP A 572 -37.33 -8.52 12.28
C ASP A 572 -36.80 -7.50 13.29
N LEU A 573 -35.55 -7.07 13.13
CA LEU A 573 -34.91 -6.06 13.97
C LEU A 573 -35.29 -4.62 13.56
N ASP A 574 -35.34 -4.35 12.26
CA ASP A 574 -35.74 -3.06 11.70
C ASP A 574 -36.64 -3.27 10.47
N PRO A 575 -37.97 -3.26 10.67
CA PRO A 575 -38.92 -3.39 9.57
C PRO A 575 -38.85 -2.25 8.54
N GLY A 576 -38.22 -1.12 8.88
CA GLY A 576 -38.05 0.04 8.01
C GLY A 576 -36.75 0.01 7.21
N LEU A 577 -35.91 -1.02 7.34
CA LEU A 577 -34.59 -1.05 6.71
C LEU A 577 -34.71 -1.23 5.18
N VAL A 578 -34.79 -0.10 4.47
CA VAL A 578 -34.95 -0.04 3.01
C VAL A 578 -33.92 -0.87 2.26
N ARG A 579 -32.67 -0.87 2.72
CA ARG A 579 -31.58 -1.66 2.12
C ARG A 579 -31.91 -3.16 2.12
N ALA A 580 -32.37 -3.70 3.25
CA ALA A 580 -32.77 -5.11 3.37
C ALA A 580 -34.04 -5.42 2.55
N LEU A 581 -35.03 -4.53 2.55
CA LEU A 581 -36.26 -4.70 1.75
C LEU A 581 -35.93 -4.82 0.25
N ARG A 582 -35.11 -3.90 -0.28
CA ARG A 582 -34.66 -3.90 -1.68
C ARG A 582 -33.91 -5.18 -2.02
N ALA A 583 -32.89 -5.52 -1.21
CA ALA A 583 -32.03 -6.67 -1.45
C ALA A 583 -32.84 -7.99 -1.43
N LYS A 584 -33.76 -8.14 -0.47
CA LYS A 584 -34.65 -9.29 -0.38
C LYS A 584 -35.58 -9.40 -1.59
N ALA A 585 -36.19 -8.30 -2.03
CA ALA A 585 -37.10 -8.30 -3.16
C ALA A 585 -36.41 -8.72 -4.46
N VAL A 586 -35.21 -8.19 -4.72
CA VAL A 586 -34.40 -8.58 -5.89
C VAL A 586 -34.06 -10.07 -5.82
N THR A 587 -33.60 -10.55 -4.66
CA THR A 587 -33.23 -11.95 -4.46
C THR A 587 -34.42 -12.90 -4.69
N LEU A 588 -35.60 -12.59 -4.13
CA LEU A 588 -36.82 -13.38 -4.34
C LEU A 588 -37.22 -13.46 -5.81
N SER A 589 -37.16 -12.32 -6.50
CA SER A 589 -37.51 -12.24 -7.92
C SER A 589 -36.57 -13.03 -8.81
N GLN A 590 -35.26 -12.98 -8.56
CA GLN A 590 -34.26 -13.64 -9.41
C GLN A 590 -34.19 -15.14 -9.17
N VAL A 591 -34.28 -15.57 -7.91
CA VAL A 591 -33.99 -16.95 -7.52
C VAL A 591 -35.25 -17.81 -7.52
N ARG A 592 -36.37 -17.26 -7.05
CA ARG A 592 -37.63 -18.00 -6.91
C ARG A 592 -38.67 -17.62 -7.97
N GLY A 593 -38.40 -16.60 -8.80
CA GLY A 593 -39.40 -16.03 -9.70
C GLY A 593 -40.59 -15.42 -8.97
N ASP A 594 -40.49 -15.17 -7.66
CA ASP A 594 -41.59 -14.70 -6.83
C ASP A 594 -41.72 -13.17 -6.92
N HIS A 595 -42.17 -12.71 -8.08
CA HIS A 595 -42.40 -11.30 -8.37
C HIS A 595 -43.51 -10.70 -7.49
N ARG A 596 -44.43 -11.53 -6.97
CA ARG A 596 -45.54 -11.07 -6.13
C ARG A 596 -45.05 -10.64 -4.75
N SER A 597 -44.23 -11.47 -4.10
CA SER A 597 -43.61 -11.11 -2.84
C SER A 597 -42.63 -9.95 -3.00
N ALA A 598 -41.87 -9.93 -4.10
CA ALA A 598 -40.99 -8.81 -4.43
C ALA A 598 -41.75 -7.48 -4.57
N LEU A 599 -42.91 -7.49 -5.25
CA LEU A 599 -43.78 -6.31 -5.37
C LEU A 599 -44.24 -5.80 -3.99
N GLY A 600 -44.72 -6.69 -3.12
CA GLY A 600 -45.17 -6.31 -1.77
C GLY A 600 -44.07 -5.70 -0.90
N LEU A 601 -42.80 -6.11 -1.09
CA LEU A 601 -41.65 -5.46 -0.47
C LEU A 601 -41.39 -4.07 -1.07
N TYR A 602 -41.53 -3.91 -2.39
CA TYR A 602 -41.34 -2.63 -3.05
C TYR A 602 -42.45 -1.60 -2.76
N ASP A 603 -43.67 -2.05 -2.47
CA ASP A 603 -44.72 -1.18 -1.94
C ASP A 603 -44.27 -0.51 -0.64
N ARG A 604 -43.61 -1.26 0.25
CA ARG A 604 -43.04 -0.72 1.49
C ARG A 604 -41.85 0.20 1.22
N VAL A 605 -40.96 -0.17 0.30
CA VAL A 605 -39.80 0.67 -0.07
C VAL A 605 -40.26 2.03 -0.60
N VAL A 606 -41.24 2.06 -1.50
CA VAL A 606 -41.79 3.31 -2.05
C VAL A 606 -42.53 4.11 -0.97
N ALA A 607 -43.22 3.45 -0.02
CA ALA A 607 -43.85 4.14 1.09
C ALA A 607 -42.84 4.82 2.04
N LEU A 608 -41.65 4.23 2.21
CA LEU A 608 -40.58 4.77 3.05
C LEU A 608 -39.77 5.87 2.34
N GLU A 609 -39.58 5.75 1.03
CA GLU A 609 -38.82 6.68 0.19
C GLU A 609 -39.60 7.03 -1.08
N PRO A 610 -40.66 7.85 -0.97
CA PRO A 610 -41.59 8.14 -2.07
C PRO A 610 -40.97 8.99 -3.18
N ASP A 611 -39.94 9.77 -2.88
CA ASP A 611 -39.32 10.68 -3.84
C ASP A 611 -38.11 10.06 -4.57
N ASN A 612 -37.77 8.80 -4.27
CA ASN A 612 -36.66 8.12 -4.92
C ASN A 612 -37.11 7.52 -6.28
N PRO A 613 -36.64 8.06 -7.43
CA PRO A 613 -37.09 7.60 -8.74
C PRO A 613 -36.81 6.11 -8.98
N TRP A 614 -35.65 5.62 -8.52
CA TRP A 614 -35.25 4.23 -8.74
C TRP A 614 -36.18 3.23 -8.04
N ASN A 615 -36.69 3.59 -6.85
CA ASN A 615 -37.66 2.76 -6.13
C ASN A 615 -38.97 2.61 -6.90
N ILE A 616 -39.49 3.73 -7.41
CA ILE A 616 -40.73 3.75 -8.19
C ILE A 616 -40.55 2.96 -9.49
N ILE A 617 -39.41 3.16 -10.19
CA ILE A 617 -39.08 2.45 -11.42
C ILE A 617 -39.07 0.94 -11.21
N LEU A 618 -38.41 0.46 -10.15
CA LEU A 618 -38.34 -0.97 -9.85
C LEU A 618 -39.69 -1.55 -9.41
N ARG A 619 -40.54 -0.80 -8.69
CA ARG A 619 -41.93 -1.23 -8.44
C ARG A 619 -42.71 -1.36 -9.75
N GLY A 620 -42.58 -0.39 -10.66
CA GLY A 620 -43.16 -0.44 -12.00
C GLY A 620 -42.67 -1.63 -12.83
N GLU A 621 -41.40 -2.03 -12.67
CA GLU A 621 -40.86 -3.24 -13.28
C GLU A 621 -41.51 -4.52 -12.72
N PHE A 622 -41.70 -4.64 -11.41
CA PHE A 622 -42.42 -5.78 -10.83
C PHE A 622 -43.87 -5.86 -11.31
N HIS A 623 -44.56 -4.71 -11.40
CA HIS A 623 -45.88 -4.64 -12.04
C HIS A 623 -45.83 -5.13 -13.49
N ARG A 624 -44.80 -4.75 -14.26
CA ARG A 624 -44.63 -5.21 -15.64
C ARG A 624 -44.48 -6.73 -15.73
N LEU A 625 -43.64 -7.31 -14.88
CA LEU A 625 -43.39 -8.76 -14.81
C LEU A 625 -44.66 -9.53 -14.42
N LEU A 626 -45.45 -9.01 -13.49
CA LEU A 626 -46.76 -9.55 -13.08
C LEU A 626 -47.90 -9.28 -14.06
N ARG A 627 -47.63 -8.55 -15.15
CA ARG A 627 -48.60 -8.14 -16.17
C ARG A 627 -49.67 -7.12 -15.70
N HIS A 628 -49.44 -6.45 -14.57
CA HIS A 628 -50.25 -5.33 -14.07
C HIS A 628 -49.93 -4.07 -14.90
N SER A 629 -50.49 -4.02 -16.11
CA SER A 629 -49.99 -3.12 -17.16
C SER A 629 -50.31 -1.65 -16.90
N GLU A 630 -51.42 -1.34 -16.22
CA GLU A 630 -51.79 0.04 -15.90
C GLU A 630 -50.91 0.63 -14.80
N GLU A 631 -50.67 -0.15 -13.74
CA GLU A 631 -49.80 0.20 -12.63
C GLU A 631 -48.34 0.33 -13.09
N ALA A 632 -47.87 -0.60 -13.92
CA ALA A 632 -46.55 -0.50 -14.54
C ALA A 632 -46.39 0.81 -15.34
N LEU A 633 -47.37 1.15 -16.19
CA LEU A 633 -47.32 2.40 -16.96
C LEU A 633 -47.32 3.65 -16.06
N ARG A 634 -48.08 3.63 -14.97
CA ARG A 634 -48.15 4.74 -14.00
C ARG A 634 -46.79 4.96 -13.34
N ASP A 635 -46.26 3.92 -12.71
CA ASP A 635 -44.99 4.00 -11.97
C ASP A 635 -43.81 4.29 -12.89
N LEU A 636 -43.71 3.62 -14.05
CA LEU A 636 -42.61 3.86 -14.98
C LEU A 636 -42.68 5.28 -15.56
N SER A 637 -43.87 5.83 -15.78
CA SER A 637 -44.00 7.22 -16.25
C SER A 637 -43.62 8.23 -15.18
N GLU A 638 -44.00 7.98 -13.93
CA GLU A 638 -43.60 8.82 -12.80
C GLU A 638 -42.09 8.74 -12.52
N GLY A 639 -41.52 7.54 -12.58
CA GLY A 639 -40.09 7.32 -12.51
C GLY A 639 -39.31 8.07 -13.59
N ILE A 640 -39.80 8.07 -14.83
CA ILE A 640 -39.20 8.85 -15.94
C ILE A 640 -39.39 10.36 -15.73
N ARG A 641 -40.48 10.80 -15.08
CA ARG A 641 -40.70 12.22 -14.76
C ARG A 641 -39.67 12.71 -13.74
N LEU A 642 -39.37 11.89 -12.73
CA LEU A 642 -38.40 12.18 -11.67
C LEU A 642 -36.96 12.01 -12.15
N ASP A 643 -36.67 10.98 -12.93
CA ASP A 643 -35.38 10.75 -13.59
C ASP A 643 -35.56 10.59 -15.12
N PRO A 644 -35.49 11.71 -15.87
CA PRO A 644 -35.55 11.69 -17.32
C PRO A 644 -34.34 11.06 -18.00
N THR A 645 -33.32 10.59 -17.27
CA THR A 645 -32.13 9.95 -17.86
C THR A 645 -32.16 8.42 -17.75
N SER A 646 -33.15 7.85 -17.06
CA SER A 646 -33.28 6.39 -16.95
C SER A 646 -33.64 5.73 -18.28
N ALA A 647 -32.64 5.09 -18.91
CA ALA A 647 -32.85 4.23 -20.08
C ALA A 647 -33.63 2.96 -19.71
N PHE A 648 -33.39 2.41 -18.51
CA PHE A 648 -34.09 1.23 -17.99
C PHE A 648 -35.61 1.47 -17.89
N ALA A 649 -36.03 2.56 -17.24
CA ALA A 649 -37.45 2.86 -17.07
C ALA A 649 -38.17 3.03 -18.42
N ARG A 650 -37.52 3.69 -19.39
CA ARG A 650 -38.05 3.83 -20.75
C ARG A 650 -38.20 2.50 -21.45
N ALA A 651 -37.16 1.67 -21.45
CA ALA A 651 -37.23 0.36 -22.08
C ALA A 651 -38.30 -0.54 -21.43
N SER A 652 -38.43 -0.51 -20.09
CA SER A 652 -39.50 -1.22 -19.38
C SER A 652 -40.90 -0.69 -19.73
N ARG A 653 -41.05 0.63 -19.90
CA ARG A 653 -42.34 1.22 -20.33
C ARG A 653 -42.66 0.86 -21.77
N GLY A 654 -41.67 0.92 -22.66
CA GLY A 654 -41.76 0.47 -24.05
C GLY A 654 -42.18 -1.00 -24.15
N ALA A 655 -41.56 -1.87 -23.36
CA ALA A 655 -41.92 -3.29 -23.25
C ALA A 655 -43.38 -3.51 -22.76
N THR A 656 -43.86 -2.64 -21.87
CA THR A 656 -45.26 -2.68 -21.41
C THR A 656 -46.23 -2.23 -22.51
N ARG A 657 -45.87 -1.18 -23.26
CA ARG A 657 -46.66 -0.65 -24.39
C ARG A 657 -46.70 -1.61 -25.58
N GLU A 658 -45.58 -2.27 -25.88
CA GLU A 658 -45.46 -3.32 -26.90
C GLU A 658 -46.45 -4.46 -26.62
N ARG A 659 -46.47 -4.97 -25.39
CA ARG A 659 -47.43 -6.00 -24.97
C ARG A 659 -48.90 -5.56 -25.10
N LEU A 660 -49.19 -4.27 -24.96
CA LEU A 660 -50.52 -3.69 -25.14
C LEU A 660 -50.86 -3.38 -26.62
N GLY A 661 -49.97 -3.72 -27.57
CA GLY A 661 -50.14 -3.43 -28.99
C GLY A 661 -49.94 -1.96 -29.38
N ARG A 662 -49.43 -1.11 -28.47
CA ARG A 662 -49.19 0.32 -28.72
C ARG A 662 -47.81 0.51 -29.35
N LEU A 663 -47.63 -0.02 -30.56
CA LEU A 663 -46.32 -0.18 -31.21
C LEU A 663 -45.57 1.15 -31.41
N ASP A 664 -46.23 2.21 -31.90
CA ASP A 664 -45.58 3.52 -32.10
C ASP A 664 -45.06 4.13 -30.79
N ALA A 665 -45.86 4.02 -29.72
CA ALA A 665 -45.48 4.53 -28.41
C ALA A 665 -44.39 3.67 -27.73
N ALA A 666 -44.35 2.38 -28.04
CA ALA A 666 -43.29 1.49 -27.60
C ALA A 666 -41.98 1.80 -28.33
N LEU A 667 -42.05 2.02 -29.65
CA LEU A 667 -40.91 2.39 -30.48
C LEU A 667 -40.27 3.69 -29.98
N ALA A 668 -41.06 4.74 -29.74
CA ALA A 668 -40.57 6.01 -29.20
C ALA A 668 -39.85 5.86 -27.85
N ASP A 669 -40.36 4.98 -26.97
CA ASP A 669 -39.71 4.70 -25.69
C ASP A 669 -38.37 3.95 -25.87
N PHE A 670 -38.32 2.97 -26.78
CA PHE A 670 -37.08 2.24 -27.08
C PHE A 670 -36.04 3.12 -27.78
N ASP A 671 -36.45 3.95 -28.73
CA ASP A 671 -35.57 4.92 -29.39
C ASP A 671 -34.93 5.84 -28.36
N ARG A 672 -35.74 6.41 -27.46
CA ARG A 672 -35.21 7.28 -26.42
C ARG A 672 -34.36 6.53 -25.39
N ALA A 673 -34.66 5.27 -25.09
CA ALA A 673 -33.79 4.45 -24.24
C ALA A 673 -32.42 4.20 -24.90
N LEU A 674 -32.39 3.97 -26.22
CA LEU A 674 -31.17 3.71 -26.98
C LEU A 674 -30.38 4.99 -27.32
N GLU A 675 -31.02 6.15 -27.38
CA GLU A 675 -30.33 7.44 -27.39
C GLU A 675 -29.56 7.68 -26.08
N LEU A 676 -30.14 7.27 -24.95
CA LEU A 676 -29.51 7.40 -23.62
C LEU A 676 -28.44 6.31 -23.38
N LYS A 677 -28.70 5.10 -23.86
CA LYS A 677 -27.81 3.94 -23.73
C LYS A 677 -27.77 3.14 -25.03
N PRO A 678 -26.88 3.48 -25.98
CA PRO A 678 -26.80 2.84 -27.30
C PRO A 678 -26.48 1.34 -27.25
N ASP A 679 -25.76 0.90 -26.21
CA ASP A 679 -25.33 -0.49 -25.97
C ASP A 679 -26.36 -1.30 -25.14
N TYR A 680 -27.62 -0.88 -25.10
CA TYR A 680 -28.65 -1.59 -24.34
C TYR A 680 -29.26 -2.76 -25.13
N ALA A 681 -28.55 -3.90 -25.15
CA ALA A 681 -28.92 -5.10 -25.91
C ALA A 681 -30.38 -5.56 -25.70
N TRP A 682 -30.89 -5.54 -24.46
CA TRP A 682 -32.29 -5.89 -24.17
C TRP A 682 -33.28 -4.93 -24.85
N ALA A 683 -33.01 -3.63 -24.85
CA ALA A 683 -33.87 -2.65 -25.53
C ALA A 683 -33.81 -2.80 -27.06
N LEU A 684 -32.63 -3.09 -27.64
CA LEU A 684 -32.48 -3.39 -29.08
C LEU A 684 -33.32 -4.61 -29.47
N GLY A 685 -33.19 -5.73 -28.76
CA GLY A 685 -33.98 -6.93 -29.06
C GLY A 685 -35.49 -6.71 -28.89
N ARG A 686 -35.92 -5.93 -27.88
CA ARG A 686 -37.33 -5.57 -27.73
C ARG A 686 -37.83 -4.62 -28.82
N ARG A 687 -37.01 -3.65 -29.27
CA ARG A 687 -37.34 -2.78 -30.41
C ARG A 687 -37.41 -3.57 -31.72
N ALA A 688 -36.54 -4.56 -31.92
CA ALA A 688 -36.62 -5.47 -33.06
C ALA A 688 -37.98 -6.20 -33.13
N ARG A 689 -38.54 -6.62 -31.98
CA ARG A 689 -39.89 -7.19 -31.93
C ARG A 689 -40.98 -6.18 -32.32
N VAL A 690 -40.80 -4.90 -31.98
CA VAL A 690 -41.70 -3.83 -32.45
C VAL A 690 -41.58 -3.67 -33.97
N TRP A 691 -40.37 -3.66 -34.52
CA TRP A 691 -40.15 -3.61 -35.98
C TRP A 691 -40.80 -4.79 -36.70
N ARG A 692 -40.71 -6.01 -36.14
CA ARG A 692 -41.43 -7.19 -36.63
C ARG A 692 -42.93 -6.96 -36.71
N GLY A 693 -43.53 -6.40 -35.66
CA GLY A 693 -44.97 -6.07 -35.63
C GLY A 693 -45.38 -5.00 -36.63
N LEU A 694 -44.46 -4.10 -36.99
CA LEU A 694 -44.65 -3.07 -38.01
C LEU A 694 -44.29 -3.56 -39.44
N GLY A 695 -43.72 -4.76 -39.58
CA GLY A 695 -43.30 -5.33 -40.86
C GLY A 695 -41.94 -4.81 -41.40
N ASP A 696 -41.17 -4.06 -40.62
CA ASP A 696 -39.85 -3.56 -41.02
C ASP A 696 -38.74 -4.56 -40.67
N HIS A 697 -38.60 -5.59 -41.51
CA HIS A 697 -37.62 -6.66 -41.30
C HIS A 697 -36.17 -6.19 -41.44
N THR A 698 -35.91 -5.10 -42.16
CA THR A 698 -34.56 -4.54 -42.32
C THR A 698 -34.07 -3.94 -41.01
N ARG A 699 -34.88 -3.10 -40.36
CA ARG A 699 -34.54 -2.53 -39.05
C ARG A 699 -34.56 -3.57 -37.94
N GLN A 700 -35.48 -4.55 -38.02
CA GLN A 700 -35.49 -5.70 -37.13
C GLN A 700 -34.13 -6.42 -37.13
N LEU A 701 -33.60 -6.78 -38.31
CA LEU A 701 -32.31 -7.45 -38.44
C LEU A 701 -31.15 -6.59 -37.92
N ALA A 702 -31.13 -5.30 -38.27
CA ALA A 702 -30.08 -4.38 -37.82
C ALA A 702 -30.00 -4.27 -36.29
N ASP A 703 -31.16 -4.15 -35.61
CA ASP A 703 -31.21 -4.11 -34.15
C ASP A 703 -30.76 -5.44 -33.52
N LEU A 704 -31.13 -6.58 -34.11
CA LEU A 704 -30.72 -7.91 -33.62
C LEU A 704 -29.23 -8.18 -33.83
N ASP A 705 -28.68 -7.81 -35.00
CA ASP A 705 -27.24 -7.91 -35.27
C ASP A 705 -26.43 -7.07 -34.28
N HIS A 706 -26.91 -5.86 -33.97
CA HIS A 706 -26.27 -5.02 -32.96
C HIS A 706 -26.40 -5.63 -31.55
N ALA A 707 -27.58 -6.10 -31.16
CA ALA A 707 -27.79 -6.73 -29.86
C ALA A 707 -26.90 -7.97 -29.66
N LEU A 708 -26.72 -8.79 -30.70
CA LEU A 708 -25.88 -9.99 -30.67
C LEU A 708 -24.38 -9.70 -30.75
N THR A 709 -23.99 -8.53 -31.28
CA THR A 709 -22.61 -8.03 -31.14
C THR A 709 -22.30 -7.72 -29.68
N LEU A 710 -23.28 -7.19 -28.93
CA LEU A 710 -23.14 -6.84 -27.52
C LEU A 710 -23.29 -8.06 -26.60
N TRP A 711 -24.15 -9.01 -26.96
CA TRP A 711 -24.39 -10.22 -26.19
C TRP A 711 -24.47 -11.46 -27.12
N PRO A 712 -23.30 -12.06 -27.46
CA PRO A 712 -23.24 -13.17 -28.40
C PRO A 712 -23.94 -14.44 -27.91
N ASP A 713 -23.96 -14.70 -26.61
CA ASP A 713 -24.53 -15.91 -26.02
C ASP A 713 -26.04 -15.76 -25.67
N TRP A 714 -26.76 -14.94 -26.44
CA TRP A 714 -28.17 -14.68 -26.19
C TRP A 714 -29.08 -15.55 -27.08
N GLY A 715 -29.46 -16.73 -26.58
CA GLY A 715 -30.26 -17.71 -27.34
C GLY A 715 -31.57 -17.15 -27.90
N TRP A 716 -32.29 -16.32 -27.13
CA TRP A 716 -33.50 -15.63 -27.61
C TRP A 716 -33.19 -14.66 -28.76
N GLY A 717 -32.09 -13.90 -28.68
CA GLY A 717 -31.68 -12.97 -29.73
C GLY A 717 -31.36 -13.69 -31.05
N HIS A 718 -30.64 -14.81 -30.99
CA HIS A 718 -30.34 -15.64 -32.16
C HIS A 718 -31.62 -16.23 -32.78
N CYS A 719 -32.57 -16.68 -31.97
CA CYS A 719 -33.85 -17.19 -32.44
C CYS A 719 -34.68 -16.09 -33.15
N GLU A 720 -34.78 -14.89 -32.58
CA GLU A 720 -35.50 -13.77 -33.22
C GLU A 720 -34.80 -13.31 -34.50
N ARG A 721 -33.46 -13.41 -34.57
CA ARG A 721 -32.70 -13.14 -35.79
C ARG A 721 -33.00 -14.17 -36.87
N GLY A 722 -33.03 -15.45 -36.51
CA GLY A 722 -33.44 -16.53 -37.41
C GLY A 722 -34.84 -16.28 -37.97
N ASP A 723 -35.79 -15.89 -37.10
CA ASP A 723 -37.16 -15.55 -37.52
C ASP A 723 -37.20 -14.41 -38.52
N ALA A 724 -36.42 -13.35 -38.29
CA ALA A 724 -36.32 -12.22 -39.22
C ALA A 724 -35.74 -12.64 -40.58
N LEU A 725 -34.71 -13.49 -40.59
CA LEU A 725 -34.08 -14.02 -41.81
C LEU A 725 -35.03 -14.92 -42.60
N ARG A 726 -35.74 -15.82 -41.92
CA ARG A 726 -36.74 -16.71 -42.53
C ARG A 726 -37.86 -15.92 -43.19
N VAL A 727 -38.40 -14.91 -42.52
CA VAL A 727 -39.45 -14.05 -43.12
C VAL A 727 -38.92 -13.26 -44.32
N ALA A 728 -37.63 -12.92 -44.33
CA ALA A 728 -36.96 -12.30 -45.48
C ALA A 728 -36.60 -13.31 -46.61
N GLY A 729 -36.97 -14.59 -46.48
CA GLY A 729 -36.68 -15.64 -47.47
C GLY A 729 -35.21 -16.11 -47.48
N ARG A 730 -34.45 -15.83 -46.42
CA ARG A 730 -33.03 -16.19 -46.26
C ARG A 730 -32.87 -17.42 -45.37
N ASP A 731 -33.59 -18.50 -45.70
CA ASP A 731 -33.71 -19.69 -44.84
C ASP A 731 -32.37 -20.35 -44.48
N THR A 732 -31.38 -20.38 -45.39
CA THR A 732 -30.05 -20.93 -45.08
C THR A 732 -29.34 -20.17 -43.96
N GLU A 733 -29.45 -18.85 -43.93
CA GLU A 733 -28.87 -18.02 -42.87
C GLU A 733 -29.71 -18.09 -41.59
N ALA A 734 -31.03 -18.27 -41.73
CA ALA A 734 -31.91 -18.51 -40.60
C ALA A 734 -31.53 -19.79 -39.85
N LEU A 735 -31.21 -20.89 -40.56
CA LEU A 735 -30.73 -22.13 -39.95
C LEU A 735 -29.48 -21.91 -39.11
N ALA A 736 -28.49 -21.18 -39.64
CA ALA A 736 -27.27 -20.87 -38.90
C ALA A 736 -27.59 -20.08 -37.60
N ALA A 737 -28.54 -19.15 -37.65
CA ALA A 737 -28.96 -18.41 -36.46
C ALA A 737 -29.69 -19.32 -35.45
N TYR A 738 -30.59 -20.22 -35.90
CA TYR A 738 -31.24 -21.17 -35.00
C TYR A 738 -30.25 -22.17 -34.40
N ASP A 739 -29.25 -22.62 -35.15
CA ASP A 739 -28.19 -23.49 -34.64
C ASP A 739 -27.38 -22.79 -33.53
N GLN A 740 -27.12 -21.48 -33.66
CA GLN A 740 -26.51 -20.70 -32.57
C GLN A 740 -27.44 -20.57 -31.36
N ALA A 741 -28.75 -20.35 -31.57
CA ALA A 741 -29.72 -20.32 -30.47
C ALA A 741 -29.75 -21.66 -29.70
N LEU A 742 -29.69 -22.78 -30.42
CA LEU A 742 -29.69 -24.13 -29.85
C LEU A 742 -28.35 -24.55 -29.25
N ALA A 743 -27.25 -23.93 -29.68
CA ALA A 743 -25.95 -24.09 -29.00
C ALA A 743 -25.96 -23.44 -27.61
N VAL A 744 -26.70 -22.33 -27.45
CA VAL A 744 -26.87 -21.65 -26.15
C VAL A 744 -27.89 -22.38 -25.27
N ASP A 745 -29.04 -22.76 -25.84
CA ASP A 745 -30.10 -23.49 -25.14
C ASP A 745 -30.59 -24.68 -26.00
N PRO A 746 -30.06 -25.89 -25.77
CA PRO A 746 -30.43 -27.09 -26.53
C PRO A 746 -31.91 -27.47 -26.42
N ASP A 747 -32.60 -27.03 -25.37
CA ASP A 747 -34.00 -27.36 -25.08
C ASP A 747 -34.95 -26.24 -25.47
N TYR A 748 -34.49 -25.30 -26.31
CA TYR A 748 -35.32 -24.19 -26.76
C TYR A 748 -36.34 -24.61 -27.84
N ALA A 749 -37.51 -25.08 -27.39
CA ALA A 749 -38.57 -25.62 -28.26
C ALA A 749 -38.96 -24.70 -29.43
N SER A 750 -39.01 -23.38 -29.22
CA SER A 750 -39.34 -22.42 -30.28
C SER A 750 -38.27 -22.38 -31.38
N ALA A 751 -36.99 -22.48 -31.02
CA ALA A 751 -35.91 -22.46 -31.99
C ALA A 751 -35.93 -23.75 -32.83
N HIS A 752 -36.17 -24.90 -32.22
CA HIS A 752 -36.38 -26.18 -32.92
C HIS A 752 -37.54 -26.10 -33.93
N ALA A 753 -38.69 -25.54 -33.52
CA ALA A 753 -39.84 -25.41 -34.41
C ALA A 753 -39.56 -24.46 -35.59
N SER A 754 -38.96 -23.29 -35.32
CA SER A 754 -38.62 -22.32 -36.36
C SER A 754 -37.51 -22.81 -37.31
N ARG A 755 -36.57 -23.60 -36.81
CA ARG A 755 -35.57 -24.32 -37.61
C ARG A 755 -36.24 -25.31 -38.56
N GLY A 756 -37.19 -26.11 -38.05
CA GLY A 756 -37.97 -27.04 -38.86
C GLY A 756 -38.75 -26.38 -40.00
N ALA A 757 -39.38 -25.23 -39.73
CA ALA A 757 -40.06 -24.45 -40.76
C ALA A 757 -39.09 -23.95 -41.86
N SER A 758 -37.88 -23.53 -41.49
CA SER A 758 -36.86 -23.10 -42.47
C SER A 758 -36.34 -24.29 -43.30
N LEU A 759 -36.20 -25.47 -42.69
CA LEU A 759 -35.81 -26.70 -43.39
C LEU A 759 -36.87 -27.12 -44.41
N LEU A 760 -38.15 -26.97 -44.08
CA LEU A 760 -39.26 -27.18 -45.01
C LEU A 760 -39.18 -26.23 -46.20
N ASN A 761 -38.97 -24.93 -45.99
CA ASN A 761 -38.80 -23.95 -47.07
C ASN A 761 -37.64 -24.30 -48.03
N LEU A 762 -36.61 -24.98 -47.52
CA LEU A 762 -35.46 -25.45 -48.29
C LEU A 762 -35.64 -26.86 -48.91
N GLY A 763 -36.80 -27.50 -48.71
CA GLY A 763 -37.09 -28.86 -49.21
C GLY A 763 -36.38 -29.98 -48.44
N ARG A 764 -35.84 -29.72 -47.25
CA ARG A 764 -35.11 -30.70 -46.41
C ARG A 764 -36.07 -31.40 -45.43
N HIS A 765 -37.00 -32.18 -45.97
CA HIS A 765 -38.17 -32.68 -45.23
C HIS A 765 -37.82 -33.60 -44.04
N GLU A 766 -36.87 -34.53 -44.19
CA GLU A 766 -36.48 -35.43 -43.09
C GLU A 766 -35.91 -34.67 -41.88
N GLU A 767 -35.06 -33.68 -42.13
CA GLU A 767 -34.46 -32.86 -41.08
C GLU A 767 -35.49 -31.89 -40.46
N ALA A 768 -36.45 -31.42 -41.25
CA ALA A 768 -37.56 -30.60 -40.79
C ALA A 768 -38.43 -31.37 -39.79
N LEU A 769 -38.82 -32.62 -40.12
CA LEU A 769 -39.55 -33.51 -39.22
C LEU A 769 -38.79 -33.74 -37.92
N ALA A 770 -37.50 -34.08 -37.99
CA ALA A 770 -36.69 -34.29 -36.79
C ALA A 770 -36.65 -33.07 -35.86
N SER A 771 -36.52 -31.86 -36.43
CA SER A 771 -36.51 -30.62 -35.64
C SER A 771 -37.90 -30.33 -35.02
N LEU A 772 -38.98 -30.57 -35.76
CA LEU A 772 -40.35 -30.35 -35.29
C LEU A 772 -40.77 -31.39 -34.24
N ASP A 773 -40.36 -32.64 -34.40
CA ASP A 773 -40.53 -33.70 -33.41
C ASP A 773 -39.84 -33.31 -32.10
N ARG A 774 -38.59 -32.83 -32.15
CA ARG A 774 -37.89 -32.35 -30.95
C ARG A 774 -38.60 -31.17 -30.29
N ALA A 775 -39.15 -30.23 -31.06
CA ALA A 775 -39.94 -29.13 -30.51
C ALA A 775 -41.20 -29.61 -29.77
N LEU A 776 -41.86 -30.65 -30.29
CA LEU A 776 -43.07 -31.24 -29.70
C LEU A 776 -42.76 -32.17 -28.51
N GLU A 777 -41.59 -32.80 -28.47
CA GLU A 777 -41.11 -33.49 -27.27
C GLU A 777 -40.92 -32.51 -26.10
N LEU A 778 -40.31 -31.35 -26.39
CA LEU A 778 -40.04 -30.30 -25.41
C LEU A 778 -41.31 -29.56 -24.99
N ASN A 779 -42.23 -29.34 -25.94
CA ASN A 779 -43.54 -28.75 -25.68
C ASN A 779 -44.64 -29.49 -26.47
N PRO A 780 -45.27 -30.51 -25.85
CA PRO A 780 -46.35 -31.27 -26.51
C PRO A 780 -47.52 -30.41 -26.95
N ASP A 781 -47.77 -29.29 -26.26
CA ASP A 781 -48.83 -28.32 -26.54
C ASP A 781 -48.33 -27.11 -27.33
N TYR A 782 -47.65 -27.37 -28.44
CA TYR A 782 -47.21 -26.35 -29.39
C TYR A 782 -47.94 -26.43 -30.74
N PRO A 783 -49.13 -25.80 -30.89
CA PRO A 783 -49.97 -25.94 -32.08
C PRO A 783 -49.26 -25.57 -33.38
N TRP A 784 -48.48 -24.49 -33.37
CA TRP A 784 -47.75 -24.04 -34.55
C TRP A 784 -46.72 -25.07 -35.03
N ALA A 785 -45.99 -25.71 -34.12
CA ALA A 785 -45.05 -26.78 -34.48
C ALA A 785 -45.77 -28.01 -35.06
N ARG A 786 -46.97 -28.36 -34.56
CA ARG A 786 -47.79 -29.44 -35.14
C ARG A 786 -48.23 -29.12 -36.56
N GLU A 787 -48.73 -27.91 -36.78
CA GLU A 787 -49.16 -27.44 -38.10
C GLU A 787 -47.99 -27.47 -39.10
N GLN A 788 -46.82 -26.96 -38.72
CA GLN A 788 -45.63 -27.04 -39.57
C GLN A 788 -45.24 -28.48 -39.87
N ARG A 789 -45.33 -29.38 -38.89
CA ARG A 789 -45.03 -30.81 -39.05
C ARG A 789 -45.99 -31.49 -40.02
N GLU A 790 -47.28 -31.22 -39.91
CA GLU A 790 -48.29 -31.69 -40.86
C GLU A 790 -47.99 -31.19 -42.27
N ALA A 791 -47.62 -29.92 -42.43
CA ALA A 791 -47.22 -29.37 -43.72
C ALA A 791 -45.98 -30.08 -44.32
N VAL A 792 -45.00 -30.51 -43.50
CA VAL A 792 -43.88 -31.33 -44.01
C VAL A 792 -44.37 -32.70 -44.50
N LEU A 793 -45.28 -33.34 -43.76
CA LEU A 793 -45.83 -34.65 -44.13
C LEU A 793 -46.67 -34.59 -45.41
N GLU A 794 -47.36 -33.48 -45.66
CA GLU A 794 -48.13 -33.25 -46.89
C GLU A 794 -47.25 -32.91 -48.10
N ALA A 795 -46.08 -32.29 -47.85
CA ALA A 795 -45.12 -31.90 -48.88
C ALA A 795 -44.14 -33.02 -49.28
N SER A 796 -44.01 -34.07 -48.45
CA SER A 796 -43.14 -35.24 -48.66
C SER A 796 -43.84 -36.34 -49.46
#